data_AF-A0A7V5N3D0-F1
#
_entry.id   AF-A0A7V5N3D0-F1
#
_cell.length_a   1.000
_cell.length_b   1.000
_cell.length_c   1.000
_cell.angle_alpha   90.00
_cell.angle_beta   90.00
_cell.angle_gamma   90.00
#
_symmetry.space_group_name_H-M   'P 1'
#
loop_
_entity.id
_entity.type
_entity.pdbx_description
1 polymer ?
#
loop_
_entity_poly.entity_id
_entity_poly.type
_entity_poly.pdbx_seq_one_letter_code
_entity_poly.pdbx_strand_id
1 'polypeptide(L)'
;MKKLHTVEELHSFRHRILNEKNVQNDKPVLVISAGTCGQASGANDIIRVTKRYILKQGIQNKISIKITGCHGFCQIEPFILVEPGQQLYPNLSMDDVPAIIDAAIGNYVVDSLIYKDSLTQEQCHHQKDIPFFKKQIRTILGNNQKLDPIRILSYVEQDGYAAVEKIFLHPDPKWIIDEVQKSGIRGRGGAGFPTGKKWEFAHSSGKKGEQKYIICNADEGDPGAYMDRAVLEGNPHAVIEGMIIASVAIGATKGIFYVRNEYPLAIKHTLIALRQARDFGILGKNIMGTGIDFDIEIFKGAGAFVCGEETALIKSIEDLMGEPRQRPPFPIEKGLWGHPTCINNVETLANIPVIINKGGDEYAKVGVPGNTGTKIFSLVGKIKNTGLVEVPLGTKISEVVYDIGGGSVGDAKIKAVQTGGPSGGCIPASMFDMSIDYDSLAEAGSIMGSGGMIVMDENTCMVDVAKYFMAFLRDESCGKCYTCRKGTQRMYEILDDISRGKATMDHLDLLEELAHVVKDTTMCGLGQSASNPVLSTLRYFRKEFERHIIDKRCDAYVCKDLVGAPCQAACPVGTEAWRYVAHIERGEYEEAYLAIRRANPFPSVCARVCNHPCEERCRAGTSGGDPIAIRSLKRFVTDRIDPSIYKPEKKRWTDGEPPKVAIVGSGPAGITAAHYLSLKGYKVTIFEAEDKPGGMLYCAIPSYRLPKEVIKKEIDTLLNDNITLKCNTALGRDFTVDKLFEDDYKAVLLALGAHKSKPLHMENEDIAGVYPSIQFLKLCNMKGEQLAKGRVGVIGGGNSAIDAARMALRQKDVENVTILYRRTRKEMPAFAEEIEAAEQEGIKIVTLVSPSKVIASDGHLTALECIKNELGDIDSSGRRRPVPVKGTEHLIELDTLIVAIGEDSGIDAIAPARMSRIETTKWNTVKVDPVTLITNRPGVFAAGDVVRGPDTVIEAIADGKKSATMIDRYIRGETLKQKAGPILPQFYVAPSMTGDESMPSVNRVELQRAPAEWRKRNFAEVEVSLSIEEATCEARRCLRCDLEFT
;
A
#
# COMPACT_ATOMS: atom_id res chain seq x y z
N MET A 1 -13.04 -42.48 -26.80
CA MET A 1 -11.65 -42.86 -26.45
C MET A 1 -11.64 -44.36 -26.13
N LYS A 2 -10.59 -45.09 -26.50
CA LYS A 2 -10.44 -46.52 -26.13
C LYS A 2 -10.07 -46.58 -24.64
N LYS A 3 -10.77 -47.39 -23.86
CA LYS A 3 -10.41 -47.68 -22.45
C LYS A 3 -9.11 -48.47 -22.42
N LEU A 4 -8.17 -48.09 -21.57
CA LEU A 4 -6.92 -48.83 -21.39
C LEU A 4 -7.15 -50.01 -20.44
N HIS A 5 -6.60 -51.16 -20.80
CA HIS A 5 -6.76 -52.43 -20.09
C HIS A 5 -5.48 -52.92 -19.42
N THR A 6 -4.30 -52.45 -19.85
CA THR A 6 -3.00 -52.81 -19.25
C THR A 6 -2.10 -51.58 -19.08
N VAL A 7 -1.08 -51.68 -18.22
CA VAL A 7 -0.09 -50.61 -18.00
C VAL A 7 0.76 -50.38 -19.25
N GLU A 8 1.04 -51.43 -20.03
CA GLU A 8 1.77 -51.33 -21.31
C GLU A 8 0.96 -50.57 -22.37
N GLU A 9 -0.38 -50.69 -22.35
CA GLU A 9 -1.24 -49.86 -23.21
C GLU A 9 -1.14 -48.38 -22.83
N LEU A 10 -1.05 -48.04 -21.53
CA LEU A 10 -0.82 -46.67 -21.07
C LEU A 10 0.55 -46.15 -21.53
N HIS A 11 1.63 -46.89 -21.29
CA HIS A 11 2.98 -46.53 -21.73
C HIS A 11 3.02 -46.30 -23.25
N SER A 12 2.47 -47.23 -24.04
CA SER A 12 2.43 -47.12 -25.50
C SER A 12 1.59 -45.93 -25.97
N PHE A 13 0.45 -45.68 -25.31
CA PHE A 13 -0.40 -44.54 -25.60
C PHE A 13 0.32 -43.21 -25.32
N ARG A 14 0.94 -43.06 -24.14
CA ARG A 14 1.69 -41.86 -23.75
C ARG A 14 2.85 -41.60 -24.71
N HIS A 15 3.66 -42.61 -25.01
CA HIS A 15 4.75 -42.49 -25.98
C HIS A 15 4.27 -42.06 -27.37
N ARG A 16 3.14 -42.60 -27.84
CA ARG A 16 2.55 -42.20 -29.12
C ARG A 16 2.15 -40.72 -29.12
N ILE A 17 1.45 -40.24 -28.07
CA ILE A 17 1.03 -38.84 -27.96
C ILE A 17 2.23 -37.89 -27.86
N LEU A 18 3.25 -38.24 -27.07
CA LEU A 18 4.47 -37.44 -26.94
C LEU A 18 5.23 -37.35 -28.28
N ASN A 19 5.29 -38.45 -29.04
CA ASN A 19 5.89 -38.47 -30.37
C ASN A 19 5.05 -37.66 -31.40
N GLU A 20 3.73 -37.78 -31.39
CA GLU A 20 2.83 -37.00 -32.26
C GLU A 20 2.97 -35.48 -32.01
N LYS A 21 3.07 -35.07 -30.74
CA LYS A 21 3.31 -33.67 -30.34
C LYS A 21 4.63 -33.12 -30.88
N ASN A 22 5.70 -33.93 -30.89
CA ASN A 22 7.00 -33.52 -31.42
C ASN A 22 6.99 -33.31 -32.95
N VAL A 23 5.99 -33.84 -33.66
CA VAL A 23 5.84 -33.73 -35.13
C VAL A 23 4.87 -32.60 -35.55
N GLN A 24 3.95 -32.18 -34.68
CA GLN A 24 2.98 -31.10 -34.93
C GLN A 24 3.34 -29.82 -34.16
N ASN A 25 4.11 -28.87 -34.72
CA ASN A 25 4.21 -27.55 -34.07
C ASN A 25 4.69 -26.34 -34.90
N ASP A 26 4.22 -26.18 -36.15
CA ASP A 26 4.52 -24.96 -36.95
C ASP A 26 3.45 -23.86 -36.84
N LYS A 27 2.34 -24.08 -36.14
CA LYS A 27 1.24 -23.09 -36.05
C LYS A 27 1.33 -22.27 -34.76
N PRO A 28 1.17 -20.94 -34.80
CA PRO A 28 1.02 -20.14 -33.60
C PRO A 28 -0.20 -20.57 -32.77
N VAL A 29 -0.06 -20.51 -31.45
CA VAL A 29 -1.13 -20.84 -30.49
C VAL A 29 -1.45 -19.61 -29.65
N LEU A 30 -2.72 -19.22 -29.63
CA LEU A 30 -3.26 -18.22 -28.72
C LEU A 30 -3.68 -18.90 -27.42
N VAL A 31 -2.92 -18.66 -26.36
CA VAL A 31 -3.20 -19.14 -25.02
C VAL A 31 -3.99 -18.07 -24.28
N ILE A 32 -5.24 -18.37 -23.96
CA ILE A 32 -6.15 -17.47 -23.26
C ILE A 32 -6.37 -18.00 -21.83
N SER A 33 -6.02 -17.19 -20.84
CA SER A 33 -6.27 -17.50 -19.42
C SER A 33 -7.77 -17.34 -19.14
N ALA A 34 -8.40 -18.39 -18.64
CA ALA A 34 -9.85 -18.45 -18.40
C ALA A 34 -10.20 -19.11 -17.06
N GLY A 35 -9.30 -19.01 -16.08
CA GLY A 35 -9.65 -19.24 -14.68
C GLY A 35 -10.66 -18.20 -14.18
N THR A 36 -11.13 -18.33 -12.94
CA THR A 36 -12.18 -17.45 -12.40
C THR A 36 -11.80 -15.97 -12.46
N CYS A 37 -10.53 -15.59 -12.24
CA CYS A 37 -10.06 -14.21 -12.39
C CYS A 37 -10.20 -13.70 -13.83
N GLY A 38 -9.73 -14.46 -14.82
CA GLY A 38 -9.83 -14.10 -16.24
C GLY A 38 -11.30 -13.99 -16.67
N GLN A 39 -12.15 -14.92 -16.25
CA GLN A 39 -13.59 -14.86 -16.56
C GLN A 39 -14.26 -13.63 -15.95
N ALA A 40 -13.93 -13.28 -14.70
CA ALA A 40 -14.43 -12.09 -14.05
C ALA A 40 -13.99 -10.80 -14.76
N SER A 41 -12.78 -10.79 -15.34
CA SER A 41 -12.25 -9.65 -16.12
C SER A 41 -12.67 -9.64 -17.60
N GLY A 42 -13.48 -10.60 -18.07
CA GLY A 42 -14.00 -10.60 -19.45
C GLY A 42 -13.33 -11.57 -20.44
N ALA A 43 -12.53 -12.54 -19.98
CA ALA A 43 -11.88 -13.53 -20.86
C ALA A 43 -12.88 -14.33 -21.73
N ASN A 44 -14.12 -14.53 -21.25
CA ASN A 44 -15.17 -15.19 -22.04
C ASN A 44 -15.51 -14.41 -23.33
N ASP A 45 -15.48 -13.08 -23.27
CA ASP A 45 -15.68 -12.21 -24.43
C ASP A 45 -14.51 -12.29 -25.39
N ILE A 46 -13.28 -12.25 -24.88
CA ILE A 46 -12.06 -12.44 -25.65
C ILE A 46 -12.09 -13.78 -26.40
N ILE A 47 -12.44 -14.89 -25.72
CA ILE A 47 -12.57 -16.23 -26.34
C ILE A 47 -13.61 -16.21 -27.46
N ARG A 48 -14.76 -15.58 -27.23
CA ARG A 48 -15.85 -15.50 -28.21
C ARG A 48 -15.44 -14.71 -29.44
N VAL A 49 -14.82 -13.55 -29.27
CA VAL A 49 -14.33 -12.71 -30.37
C VAL A 49 -13.23 -13.42 -31.15
N THR A 50 -12.28 -14.06 -30.45
CA THR A 50 -11.18 -14.83 -31.07
C THR A 50 -11.73 -15.93 -31.98
N LYS A 51 -12.66 -16.75 -31.47
CA LYS A 51 -13.30 -17.83 -32.26
C LYS A 51 -14.06 -17.26 -33.46
N ARG A 52 -14.82 -16.18 -33.27
CA ARG A 52 -15.60 -15.55 -34.35
C ARG A 52 -14.69 -15.02 -35.45
N TYR A 53 -13.60 -14.35 -35.09
CA TYR A 53 -12.65 -13.79 -36.05
C TYR A 53 -11.96 -14.90 -36.87
N ILE A 54 -11.47 -15.95 -36.21
CA ILE A 54 -10.84 -17.10 -36.87
C ILE A 54 -11.79 -17.78 -37.87
N LEU A 55 -13.07 -17.95 -37.50
CA LEU A 55 -14.07 -18.51 -38.39
C LEU A 55 -14.40 -17.58 -39.56
N LYS A 56 -14.57 -16.27 -39.29
CA LYS A 56 -14.90 -15.27 -40.31
C LYS A 56 -13.80 -15.13 -41.38
N GLN A 57 -12.53 -15.23 -40.97
CA GLN A 57 -11.38 -15.12 -41.87
C GLN A 57 -10.97 -16.46 -42.52
N GLY A 58 -11.57 -17.58 -42.13
CA GLY A 58 -11.21 -18.89 -42.68
C GLY A 58 -9.78 -19.35 -42.36
N ILE A 59 -9.23 -18.94 -41.20
CA ILE A 59 -7.84 -19.16 -40.79
C ILE A 59 -7.65 -20.29 -39.78
N GLN A 60 -8.63 -21.20 -39.64
CA GLN A 60 -8.60 -22.32 -38.69
C GLN A 60 -7.38 -23.23 -38.89
N ASN A 61 -6.86 -23.30 -40.12
CA ASN A 61 -5.68 -24.11 -40.44
C ASN A 61 -4.36 -23.40 -40.17
N LYS A 62 -4.36 -22.11 -39.82
CA LYS A 62 -3.14 -21.30 -39.60
C LYS A 62 -2.84 -21.02 -38.14
N ILE A 63 -3.85 -20.97 -37.28
CA ILE A 63 -3.71 -20.59 -35.87
C ILE A 63 -4.55 -21.50 -34.98
N SER A 64 -4.04 -21.80 -33.78
CA SER A 64 -4.77 -22.60 -32.77
C SER A 64 -5.13 -21.75 -31.56
N ILE A 65 -6.19 -22.14 -30.84
CA ILE A 65 -6.56 -21.53 -29.56
C ILE A 65 -6.45 -22.58 -28.46
N LYS A 66 -5.87 -22.19 -27.33
CA LYS A 66 -5.85 -22.98 -26.10
C LYS A 66 -6.46 -22.16 -24.96
N ILE A 67 -7.53 -22.69 -24.37
CA ILE A 67 -8.20 -22.07 -23.23
C ILE A 67 -7.65 -22.77 -21.98
N THR A 68 -7.12 -21.99 -21.05
CA THR A 68 -6.33 -22.49 -19.91
C THR A 68 -6.89 -22.01 -18.58
N GLY A 69 -6.41 -22.56 -17.46
CA GLY A 69 -6.70 -22.03 -16.13
C GLY A 69 -5.97 -20.73 -15.82
N CYS A 70 -5.99 -20.31 -14.55
CA CYS A 70 -5.25 -19.13 -14.09
C CYS A 70 -3.72 -19.36 -14.19
N HIS A 71 -2.99 -18.39 -14.75
CA HIS A 71 -1.51 -18.41 -14.81
C HIS A 71 -0.86 -17.72 -13.60
N GLY A 72 -1.64 -17.01 -12.80
CA GLY A 72 -1.19 -16.36 -11.57
C GLY A 72 -1.06 -14.84 -11.66
N PHE A 73 -0.82 -14.23 -12.82
CA PHE A 73 -0.73 -12.76 -12.91
C PHE A 73 -2.12 -12.12 -13.06
N CYS A 74 -2.93 -12.18 -12.00
CA CYS A 74 -4.34 -11.78 -12.03
C CYS A 74 -4.57 -10.29 -12.33
N GLN A 75 -3.63 -9.42 -11.95
CA GLN A 75 -3.72 -7.96 -12.12
C GLN A 75 -3.87 -7.51 -13.59
N ILE A 76 -3.41 -8.33 -14.54
CA ILE A 76 -3.36 -7.97 -15.97
C ILE A 76 -4.41 -8.71 -16.82
N GLU A 77 -5.32 -9.42 -16.17
CA GLU A 77 -6.42 -10.11 -16.85
C GLU A 77 -7.46 -9.11 -17.40
N PRO A 78 -8.07 -9.37 -18.57
CA PRO A 78 -7.87 -10.55 -19.42
C PRO A 78 -6.65 -10.38 -20.33
N PHE A 79 -5.87 -11.45 -20.53
CA PHE A 79 -4.68 -11.41 -21.40
C PHE A 79 -4.61 -12.58 -22.39
N ILE A 80 -3.83 -12.40 -23.46
CA ILE A 80 -3.46 -13.44 -24.42
C ILE A 80 -1.94 -13.62 -24.42
N LEU A 81 -1.49 -14.88 -24.32
CA LEU A 81 -0.11 -15.29 -24.54
C LEU A 81 0.00 -15.98 -25.90
N VAL A 82 0.96 -15.59 -26.73
CA VAL A 82 1.20 -16.19 -28.05
C VAL A 82 2.40 -17.14 -28.00
N GLU A 83 2.19 -18.42 -28.32
CA GLU A 83 3.27 -19.41 -28.46
C GLU A 83 3.60 -19.63 -29.96
N PRO A 84 4.88 -19.87 -30.34
CA PRO A 84 6.04 -20.09 -29.48
C PRO A 84 6.76 -18.80 -29.03
N GLY A 85 6.41 -17.64 -29.56
CA GLY A 85 7.16 -16.40 -29.30
C GLY A 85 7.11 -15.90 -27.84
N GLN A 86 6.18 -16.40 -27.02
CA GLN A 86 5.97 -16.05 -25.61
C GLN A 86 5.65 -14.56 -25.41
N GLN A 87 5.01 -13.91 -26.39
CA GLN A 87 4.53 -12.53 -26.25
C GLN A 87 3.25 -12.51 -25.41
N LEU A 88 3.23 -11.69 -24.37
CA LEU A 88 2.09 -11.51 -23.48
C LEU A 88 1.44 -10.15 -23.72
N TYR A 89 0.15 -10.15 -24.02
CA TYR A 89 -0.66 -8.97 -24.28
C TYR A 89 -1.68 -8.79 -23.14
N PRO A 90 -1.45 -7.89 -22.17
CA PRO A 90 -2.28 -7.71 -20.98
C PRO A 90 -3.49 -6.78 -21.19
N ASN A 91 -4.44 -6.78 -20.24
CA ASN A 91 -5.54 -5.81 -20.13
C ASN A 91 -6.34 -5.59 -21.42
N LEU A 92 -6.66 -6.68 -22.12
CA LEU A 92 -7.21 -6.62 -23.47
C LEU A 92 -8.66 -6.20 -23.52
N SER A 93 -8.99 -5.36 -24.48
CA SER A 93 -10.36 -5.14 -24.93
C SER A 93 -10.73 -6.09 -26.08
N MET A 94 -12.00 -6.16 -26.43
CA MET A 94 -12.46 -6.96 -27.57
C MET A 94 -11.90 -6.45 -28.91
N ASP A 95 -11.60 -5.16 -29.02
CA ASP A 95 -11.16 -4.52 -30.26
C ASP A 95 -9.68 -4.80 -30.56
N ASP A 96 -8.90 -5.20 -29.56
CA ASP A 96 -7.48 -5.53 -29.68
C ASP A 96 -7.24 -6.92 -30.29
N VAL A 97 -8.20 -7.83 -30.12
CA VAL A 97 -8.06 -9.26 -30.46
C VAL A 97 -7.71 -9.52 -31.94
N PRO A 98 -8.36 -8.87 -32.94
CA PRO A 98 -8.01 -9.05 -34.35
C PRO A 98 -6.54 -8.76 -34.66
N ALA A 99 -6.00 -7.66 -34.12
CA ALA A 99 -4.61 -7.26 -34.36
C ALA A 99 -3.61 -8.31 -33.83
N ILE A 100 -3.89 -8.91 -32.68
CA ILE A 100 -3.07 -9.97 -32.08
C ILE A 100 -3.12 -11.25 -32.93
N ILE A 101 -4.29 -11.62 -33.45
CA ILE A 101 -4.44 -12.79 -34.34
C ILE A 101 -3.63 -12.61 -35.62
N ASP A 102 -3.74 -11.44 -36.25
CA ASP A 102 -3.05 -11.12 -37.48
C ASP A 102 -1.52 -11.06 -37.25
N ALA A 103 -1.09 -10.52 -36.11
CA ALA A 103 0.32 -10.50 -35.70
C ALA A 103 0.89 -11.90 -35.45
N ALA A 104 0.13 -12.77 -34.77
CA ALA A 104 0.54 -14.15 -34.51
C ALA A 104 0.74 -14.94 -35.83
N ILE A 105 -0.13 -14.75 -36.82
CA ILE A 105 0.00 -15.39 -38.15
C ILE A 105 1.13 -14.76 -38.96
N GLY A 106 1.28 -13.44 -38.88
CA GLY A 106 2.30 -12.67 -39.60
C GLY A 106 3.70 -12.77 -38.98
N ASN A 107 3.85 -13.44 -37.83
CA ASN A 107 5.10 -13.57 -37.08
C ASN A 107 5.75 -12.22 -36.72
N TYR A 108 4.94 -11.26 -36.30
CA TYR A 108 5.38 -9.96 -35.77
C TYR A 108 4.70 -9.66 -34.43
N VAL A 109 5.14 -8.59 -33.76
CA VAL A 109 4.66 -8.19 -32.43
C VAL A 109 3.87 -6.90 -32.52
N VAL A 110 2.77 -6.81 -31.76
CA VAL A 110 2.01 -5.55 -31.62
C VAL A 110 2.60 -4.76 -30.45
N ASP A 111 3.64 -3.96 -30.71
CA ASP A 111 4.40 -3.25 -29.66
C ASP A 111 3.53 -2.31 -28.80
N SER A 112 2.45 -1.77 -29.34
CA SER A 112 1.52 -0.93 -28.58
C SER A 112 0.76 -1.70 -27.49
N LEU A 113 0.58 -3.01 -27.66
CA LEU A 113 -0.23 -3.88 -26.79
C LEU A 113 0.62 -4.82 -25.93
N ILE A 114 1.93 -4.91 -26.13
CA ILE A 114 2.77 -5.80 -25.34
C ILE A 114 2.93 -5.29 -23.90
N TYR A 115 3.18 -6.20 -22.97
CA TYR A 115 3.44 -5.84 -21.58
C TYR A 115 4.55 -4.78 -21.47
N LYS A 116 4.24 -3.72 -20.71
CA LYS A 116 5.19 -2.68 -20.32
C LYS A 116 5.39 -2.74 -18.81
N ASP A 117 6.64 -2.80 -18.38
CA ASP A 117 6.94 -2.77 -16.97
C ASP A 117 6.49 -1.45 -16.37
N SER A 118 5.71 -1.56 -15.31
CA SER A 118 5.06 -0.42 -14.70
C SER A 118 6.03 0.49 -13.90
N LEU A 119 7.27 0.06 -13.66
CA LEU A 119 8.32 0.81 -12.97
C LEU A 119 9.33 1.39 -13.96
N THR A 120 9.82 0.61 -14.94
CA THR A 120 10.83 1.04 -15.92
C THR A 120 10.24 1.61 -17.20
N GLN A 121 8.95 1.37 -17.46
CA GLN A 121 8.25 1.67 -18.73
C GLN A 121 8.82 0.92 -19.95
N GLU A 122 9.71 -0.06 -19.72
CA GLU A 122 10.30 -0.88 -20.77
C GLU A 122 9.32 -1.94 -21.26
N GLN A 123 9.32 -2.20 -22.56
CA GLN A 123 8.53 -3.28 -23.16
C GLN A 123 9.20 -4.64 -22.92
N CYS A 124 8.44 -5.60 -22.42
CA CYS A 124 8.92 -6.98 -22.24
C CYS A 124 8.43 -7.85 -23.41
N HIS A 125 9.32 -8.14 -24.36
CA HIS A 125 8.96 -8.93 -25.54
C HIS A 125 8.69 -10.42 -25.26
N HIS A 126 9.19 -10.95 -24.14
CA HIS A 126 8.93 -12.33 -23.72
C HIS A 126 8.42 -12.40 -22.29
N GLN A 127 7.49 -13.32 -22.03
CA GLN A 127 6.89 -13.55 -20.70
C GLN A 127 7.94 -13.75 -19.59
N LYS A 128 9.03 -14.45 -19.89
CA LYS A 128 10.12 -14.73 -18.94
C LYS A 128 10.87 -13.48 -18.47
N ASP A 129 10.82 -12.39 -19.24
CA ASP A 129 11.52 -11.15 -18.95
C ASP A 129 10.69 -10.24 -18.03
N ILE A 130 9.38 -10.50 -17.93
CA ILE A 130 8.47 -9.81 -17.03
C ILE A 130 8.88 -10.09 -15.58
N PRO A 131 9.14 -9.06 -14.74
CA PRO A 131 9.62 -9.24 -13.36
C PRO A 131 8.77 -10.19 -12.52
N PHE A 132 7.45 -10.16 -12.70
CA PHE A 132 6.50 -11.04 -12.03
C PHE A 132 6.84 -12.53 -12.22
N PHE A 133 7.18 -12.95 -13.45
CA PHE A 133 7.48 -14.37 -13.75
C PHE A 133 8.95 -14.72 -13.52
N LYS A 134 9.87 -13.76 -13.73
CA LYS A 134 11.32 -13.97 -13.74
C LYS A 134 11.89 -14.56 -12.44
N LYS A 135 11.34 -14.18 -11.28
CA LYS A 135 11.83 -14.60 -9.95
C LYS A 135 11.06 -15.78 -9.34
N GLN A 136 10.17 -16.43 -10.09
CA GLN A 136 9.38 -17.56 -9.60
C GLN A 136 9.96 -18.91 -10.04
N ILE A 137 9.79 -19.93 -9.20
CA ILE A 137 10.01 -21.34 -9.59
C ILE A 137 8.63 -21.99 -9.68
N ARG A 138 8.07 -22.04 -10.89
CA ARG A 138 6.67 -22.40 -11.15
C ARG A 138 6.51 -23.90 -11.44
N THR A 139 6.70 -24.74 -10.42
CA THR A 139 6.63 -26.21 -10.51
C THR A 139 5.20 -26.69 -10.77
N ILE A 140 4.21 -26.12 -10.10
CA ILE A 140 2.80 -26.54 -10.19
C ILE A 140 2.02 -25.58 -11.09
N LEU A 141 2.00 -24.28 -10.78
CA LEU A 141 1.23 -23.29 -11.53
C LEU A 141 1.75 -23.08 -12.96
N GLY A 142 3.05 -23.30 -13.18
CA GLY A 142 3.66 -23.17 -14.50
C GLY A 142 3.11 -24.16 -15.54
N ASN A 143 2.45 -25.24 -15.10
CA ASN A 143 1.81 -26.18 -16.01
C ASN A 143 0.43 -25.72 -16.47
N ASN A 144 -0.28 -24.88 -15.70
CA ASN A 144 -1.61 -24.40 -16.06
C ASN A 144 -1.63 -23.72 -17.45
N GLN A 145 -0.59 -22.96 -17.79
CA GLN A 145 -0.50 -22.28 -19.09
C GLN A 145 -0.36 -23.23 -20.28
N LYS A 146 0.07 -24.48 -20.04
CA LYS A 146 0.33 -25.46 -21.11
C LYS A 146 -0.87 -26.34 -21.40
N LEU A 147 -1.88 -26.32 -20.52
CA LEU A 147 -2.93 -27.31 -20.40
C LEU A 147 -4.31 -26.74 -20.69
N ASP A 148 -5.10 -27.47 -21.49
CA ASP A 148 -6.56 -27.31 -21.50
C ASP A 148 -7.16 -28.15 -20.36
N PRO A 149 -7.73 -27.53 -19.31
CA PRO A 149 -8.14 -28.23 -18.09
C PRO A 149 -9.28 -29.22 -18.28
N ILE A 150 -10.01 -29.14 -19.40
CA ILE A 150 -11.14 -30.04 -19.72
C ILE A 150 -10.75 -31.11 -20.75
N ARG A 151 -9.46 -31.29 -21.04
CA ARG A 151 -8.96 -32.29 -21.98
C ARG A 151 -7.81 -33.13 -21.39
N ILE A 152 -8.11 -34.35 -20.98
CA ILE A 152 -7.11 -35.32 -20.50
C ILE A 152 -5.90 -35.51 -21.44
N LEU A 153 -6.09 -35.43 -22.76
CA LEU A 153 -4.98 -35.52 -23.72
C LEU A 153 -3.96 -34.40 -23.54
N SER A 154 -4.43 -33.19 -23.21
CA SER A 154 -3.54 -32.05 -22.97
C SER A 154 -2.64 -32.31 -21.76
N TYR A 155 -3.15 -33.00 -20.74
CA TYR A 155 -2.35 -33.43 -19.59
C TYR A 155 -1.31 -34.48 -19.96
N VAL A 156 -1.68 -35.49 -20.74
CA VAL A 156 -0.76 -36.53 -21.24
C VAL A 156 0.33 -35.94 -22.15
N GLU A 157 -0.01 -34.95 -22.98
CA GLU A 157 0.95 -34.22 -23.82
C GLU A 157 2.03 -33.50 -23.00
N GLN A 158 1.78 -33.19 -21.73
CA GLN A 158 2.75 -32.62 -20.78
C GLN A 158 3.34 -33.69 -19.85
N ASP A 159 3.42 -34.93 -20.32
CA ASP A 159 3.96 -36.09 -19.60
C ASP A 159 3.10 -36.53 -18.40
N GLY A 160 1.84 -36.09 -18.31
CA GLY A 160 0.90 -36.51 -17.28
C GLY A 160 0.69 -38.03 -17.22
N TYR A 161 0.39 -38.55 -16.02
CA TYR A 161 0.27 -39.99 -15.72
C TYR A 161 1.56 -40.81 -15.80
N ALA A 162 2.74 -40.20 -15.99
CA ALA A 162 4.02 -40.91 -15.91
C ALA A 162 4.26 -41.54 -14.54
N ALA A 163 3.88 -40.83 -13.47
CA ALA A 163 4.11 -41.31 -12.11
C ALA A 163 3.18 -42.49 -11.82
N VAL A 164 1.94 -42.43 -12.31
CA VAL A 164 0.97 -43.53 -12.24
C VAL A 164 1.49 -44.76 -12.99
N GLU A 165 2.04 -44.58 -14.19
CA GLU A 165 2.66 -45.67 -14.95
C GLU A 165 3.82 -46.32 -14.16
N LYS A 166 4.72 -45.49 -13.60
CA LYS A 166 5.87 -45.94 -12.80
C LYS A 166 5.46 -46.76 -11.58
N ILE A 167 4.44 -46.33 -10.85
CA ILE A 167 3.99 -47.04 -9.64
C ILE A 167 3.21 -48.31 -9.96
N PHE A 168 2.53 -48.41 -11.11
CA PHE A 168 1.80 -49.63 -11.46
C PHE A 168 2.68 -50.70 -12.10
N LEU A 169 3.81 -50.32 -12.71
CA LEU A 169 4.84 -51.28 -13.12
C LEU A 169 5.47 -51.99 -11.90
N HIS A 170 5.64 -51.25 -10.79
CA HIS A 170 6.18 -51.77 -9.54
C HIS A 170 5.38 -51.23 -8.34
N PRO A 171 4.23 -51.85 -8.00
CA PRO A 171 3.36 -51.39 -6.92
C PRO A 171 3.93 -51.75 -5.56
N ASP A 172 4.95 -51.01 -5.12
CA ASP A 172 5.55 -51.09 -3.78
C ASP A 172 5.13 -49.88 -2.95
N PRO A 173 4.14 -50.02 -2.04
CA PRO A 173 3.70 -48.96 -1.15
C PRO A 173 4.83 -48.39 -0.29
N LYS A 174 5.78 -49.22 0.12
CA LYS A 174 6.89 -48.79 0.98
C LYS A 174 7.84 -47.87 0.24
N TRP A 175 8.20 -48.22 -0.99
CA TRP A 175 9.02 -47.36 -1.85
C TRP A 175 8.36 -45.99 -2.08
N ILE A 176 7.03 -45.95 -2.34
CA ILE A 176 6.31 -44.70 -2.53
C ILE A 176 6.38 -43.82 -1.27
N ILE A 177 6.14 -44.41 -0.09
CA ILE A 177 6.22 -43.70 1.19
C ILE A 177 7.65 -43.19 1.43
N ASP A 178 8.65 -44.01 1.19
CA ASP A 178 10.06 -43.65 1.36
C ASP A 178 10.46 -42.49 0.44
N GLU A 179 10.05 -42.49 -0.84
CA GLU A 179 10.32 -41.39 -1.77
C GLU A 179 9.63 -40.08 -1.34
N VAL A 180 8.37 -40.15 -0.90
CA VAL A 180 7.65 -38.99 -0.37
C VAL A 180 8.30 -38.50 0.94
N GLN A 181 8.81 -39.40 1.77
CA GLN A 181 9.52 -39.03 2.99
C GLN A 181 10.88 -38.37 2.69
N LYS A 182 11.68 -38.91 1.76
CA LYS A 182 12.95 -38.31 1.31
C LYS A 182 12.75 -36.92 0.72
N SER A 183 11.65 -36.70 0.02
CA SER A 183 11.32 -35.38 -0.55
C SER A 183 11.19 -34.27 0.51
N GLY A 184 10.92 -34.63 1.77
CA GLY A 184 10.71 -33.67 2.86
C GLY A 184 9.41 -32.89 2.77
N ILE A 185 8.49 -33.22 1.85
CA ILE A 185 7.27 -32.43 1.63
C ILE A 185 6.40 -32.36 2.89
N ARG A 186 6.13 -31.13 3.33
CA ARG A 186 5.21 -30.79 4.41
C ARG A 186 3.84 -30.44 3.83
N GLY A 187 2.77 -30.78 4.56
CA GLY A 187 1.39 -30.50 4.14
C GLY A 187 1.15 -29.01 3.87
N ARG A 188 0.66 -28.71 2.66
CA ARG A 188 0.47 -27.34 2.14
C ARG A 188 -0.79 -26.62 2.61
N GLY A 189 -1.67 -27.32 3.32
CA GLY A 189 -2.89 -26.75 3.91
C GLY A 189 -2.69 -25.94 5.20
N GLY A 190 -1.45 -25.68 5.63
CA GLY A 190 -1.15 -24.75 6.73
C GLY A 190 -0.33 -25.32 7.88
N ALA A 191 -0.72 -26.46 8.46
CA ALA A 191 -0.05 -27.02 9.64
C ALA A 191 1.39 -27.52 9.37
N GLY A 192 1.73 -27.80 8.10
CA GLY A 192 3.07 -28.23 7.74
C GLY A 192 3.46 -29.60 8.30
N PHE A 193 2.52 -30.54 8.52
CA PHE A 193 2.87 -31.88 8.98
C PHE A 193 3.62 -32.66 7.88
N PRO A 194 4.69 -33.44 8.19
CA PRO A 194 5.41 -34.23 7.19
C PRO A 194 4.52 -35.27 6.50
N THR A 195 4.37 -35.17 5.17
CA THR A 195 3.41 -35.98 4.42
C THR A 195 3.81 -37.46 4.38
N GLY A 196 5.11 -37.76 4.22
CA GLY A 196 5.62 -39.14 4.24
C GLY A 196 5.29 -39.88 5.54
N LYS A 197 5.53 -39.24 6.69
CA LYS A 197 5.13 -39.80 8.01
C LYS A 197 3.62 -40.00 8.13
N LYS A 198 2.82 -39.07 7.59
CA LYS A 198 1.35 -39.19 7.58
C LYS A 198 0.92 -40.46 6.83
N TRP A 199 1.55 -40.73 5.69
CA TRP A 199 1.27 -41.89 4.86
C TRP A 199 1.81 -43.18 5.47
N GLU A 200 2.97 -43.15 6.13
CA GLU A 200 3.49 -44.28 6.92
C GLU A 200 2.51 -44.71 8.01
N PHE A 201 1.97 -43.75 8.78
CA PHE A 201 0.96 -44.02 9.79
C PHE A 201 -0.35 -44.53 9.19
N ALA A 202 -0.81 -43.97 8.07
CA ALA A 202 -2.02 -44.42 7.37
C ALA A 202 -1.86 -45.82 6.78
N HIS A 203 -0.68 -46.15 6.24
CA HIS A 203 -0.36 -47.49 5.76
C HIS A 203 -0.40 -48.51 6.89
N SER A 204 0.18 -48.15 8.04
CA SER A 204 0.28 -49.01 9.22
C SER A 204 -1.02 -49.12 10.04
N SER A 205 -1.98 -48.22 9.80
CA SER A 205 -3.27 -48.18 10.51
C SER A 205 -4.30 -49.13 9.90
N GLY A 206 -5.17 -49.66 10.76
CA GLY A 206 -6.25 -50.59 10.39
C GLY A 206 -5.81 -52.05 10.26
N LYS A 207 -6.77 -52.95 10.10
CA LYS A 207 -6.51 -54.36 9.80
C LYS A 207 -6.16 -54.54 8.33
N LYS A 208 -5.39 -55.57 7.99
CA LYS A 208 -5.07 -55.90 6.59
C LYS A 208 -6.36 -56.17 5.82
N GLY A 209 -6.57 -55.45 4.72
CA GLY A 209 -7.79 -55.55 3.90
C GLY A 209 -9.00 -54.75 4.43
N GLU A 210 -8.83 -53.98 5.51
CA GLU A 210 -9.84 -53.02 5.95
C GLU A 210 -9.96 -51.86 4.95
N GLN A 211 -11.16 -51.34 4.78
CA GLN A 211 -11.41 -50.15 3.97
C GLN A 211 -10.61 -48.96 4.51
N LYS A 212 -9.93 -48.24 3.63
CA LYS A 212 -9.27 -46.96 3.94
C LYS A 212 -9.70 -45.88 2.96
N TYR A 213 -9.61 -44.63 3.38
CA TYR A 213 -10.01 -43.46 2.60
C TYR A 213 -8.85 -42.47 2.43
N ILE A 214 -8.80 -41.84 1.26
CA ILE A 214 -7.98 -40.64 1.01
C ILE A 214 -8.92 -39.46 0.69
N ILE A 215 -8.77 -38.36 1.40
CA ILE A 215 -9.57 -37.16 1.18
C ILE A 215 -8.66 -36.04 0.69
N CYS A 216 -9.01 -35.44 -0.45
CA CYS A 216 -8.47 -34.17 -0.90
C CYS A 216 -9.30 -33.03 -0.30
N ASN A 217 -8.72 -32.28 0.64
CA ASN A 217 -9.33 -31.11 1.23
C ASN A 217 -9.12 -29.89 0.31
N ALA A 218 -10.20 -29.42 -0.30
CA ALA A 218 -10.28 -28.25 -1.18
C ALA A 218 -11.33 -27.24 -0.69
N ASP A 219 -11.48 -27.11 0.63
CA ASP A 219 -12.42 -26.16 1.24
C ASP A 219 -11.89 -24.71 1.27
N GLU A 220 -10.59 -24.49 0.95
CA GLU A 220 -9.83 -23.22 0.86
C GLU A 220 -10.62 -22.00 1.37
N GLY A 221 -10.88 -21.98 2.67
CA GLY A 221 -11.84 -21.08 3.30
C GLY A 221 -11.30 -19.68 3.56
N ASP A 222 -9.97 -19.51 3.50
CA ASP A 222 -9.27 -18.29 3.87
C ASP A 222 -9.60 -17.13 2.90
N PRO A 223 -10.14 -16.00 3.38
CA PRO A 223 -10.22 -14.75 2.63
C PRO A 223 -8.87 -14.40 1.98
N GLY A 224 -8.92 -14.12 0.68
CA GLY A 224 -7.73 -13.78 -0.10
C GLY A 224 -6.92 -14.99 -0.58
N ALA A 225 -7.24 -16.23 -0.19
CA ALA A 225 -6.62 -17.44 -0.75
C ALA A 225 -7.44 -18.01 -1.91
N TYR A 226 -6.75 -18.45 -2.96
CA TYR A 226 -7.35 -19.07 -4.16
C TYR A 226 -6.35 -19.92 -4.96
N MET A 227 -5.32 -20.45 -4.29
CA MET A 227 -4.31 -21.29 -4.92
C MET A 227 -4.82 -22.70 -5.21
N ASP A 228 -5.56 -23.33 -4.28
CA ASP A 228 -6.16 -24.64 -4.49
C ASP A 228 -7.19 -24.54 -5.61
N ARG A 229 -7.98 -23.46 -5.59
CA ARG A 229 -8.90 -23.11 -6.69
C ARG A 229 -8.18 -23.09 -8.03
N ALA A 230 -7.08 -22.35 -8.14
CA ALA A 230 -6.36 -22.20 -9.40
C ALA A 230 -5.75 -23.52 -9.90
N VAL A 231 -5.31 -24.40 -9.00
CA VAL A 231 -4.83 -25.74 -9.37
C VAL A 231 -5.99 -26.62 -9.86
N LEU A 232 -7.14 -26.64 -9.19
CA LEU A 232 -8.29 -27.43 -9.63
C LEU A 232 -8.94 -26.89 -10.92
N GLU A 233 -8.93 -25.57 -11.11
CA GLU A 233 -9.42 -24.95 -12.35
C GLU A 233 -8.47 -25.16 -13.53
N GLY A 234 -7.16 -25.16 -13.30
CA GLY A 234 -6.16 -25.26 -14.38
C GLY A 234 -5.63 -26.66 -14.66
N ASN A 235 -5.52 -27.51 -13.64
CA ASN A 235 -4.91 -28.82 -13.74
C ASN A 235 -5.49 -29.82 -12.71
N PRO A 236 -6.78 -30.18 -12.82
CA PRO A 236 -7.41 -31.15 -11.91
C PRO A 236 -6.79 -32.55 -12.03
N HIS A 237 -6.23 -32.92 -13.18
CA HIS A 237 -5.61 -34.23 -13.42
C HIS A 237 -4.36 -34.47 -12.57
N ALA A 238 -3.54 -33.45 -12.28
CA ALA A 238 -2.39 -33.60 -11.38
C ALA A 238 -2.80 -33.99 -9.95
N VAL A 239 -3.94 -33.47 -9.49
CA VAL A 239 -4.47 -33.79 -8.15
C VAL A 239 -5.04 -35.20 -8.13
N ILE A 240 -5.76 -35.60 -9.18
CA ILE A 240 -6.25 -36.97 -9.37
C ILE A 240 -5.08 -37.96 -9.39
N GLU A 241 -4.01 -37.65 -10.13
CA GLU A 241 -2.79 -38.46 -10.19
C GLU A 241 -2.15 -38.62 -8.81
N GLY A 242 -2.04 -37.52 -8.05
CA GLY A 242 -1.56 -37.55 -6.67
C GLY A 242 -2.42 -38.41 -5.74
N MET A 243 -3.74 -38.38 -5.89
CA MET A 243 -4.66 -39.23 -5.11
C MET A 243 -4.52 -40.72 -5.44
N ILE A 244 -4.27 -41.07 -6.71
CA ILE A 244 -4.00 -42.46 -7.12
C ILE A 244 -2.70 -42.96 -6.49
N ILE A 245 -1.64 -42.15 -6.52
CA ILE A 245 -0.37 -42.52 -5.90
C ILE A 245 -0.53 -42.69 -4.38
N ALA A 246 -1.23 -41.75 -3.74
CA ALA A 246 -1.53 -41.82 -2.32
C ALA A 246 -2.33 -43.08 -1.95
N SER A 247 -3.29 -43.47 -2.79
CA SER A 247 -4.14 -44.62 -2.53
C SER A 247 -3.36 -45.93 -2.57
N VAL A 248 -2.43 -46.08 -3.52
CA VAL A 248 -1.50 -47.22 -3.56
C VAL A 248 -0.57 -47.24 -2.35
N ALA A 249 -0.03 -46.08 -1.95
CA ALA A 249 0.84 -45.97 -0.78
C ALA A 249 0.15 -46.40 0.53
N ILE A 250 -1.09 -45.94 0.78
CA ILE A 250 -1.77 -46.20 2.06
C ILE A 250 -2.65 -47.47 2.02
N GLY A 251 -2.96 -47.98 0.83
CA GLY A 251 -3.90 -49.08 0.62
C GLY A 251 -5.38 -48.65 0.66
N ALA A 252 -5.71 -47.46 0.17
CA ALA A 252 -7.09 -46.98 0.08
C ALA A 252 -7.74 -47.37 -1.25
N THR A 253 -9.01 -47.75 -1.22
CA THR A 253 -9.80 -48.08 -2.42
C THR A 253 -10.82 -47.01 -2.79
N LYS A 254 -10.99 -46.00 -1.91
CA LYS A 254 -11.94 -44.90 -2.09
C LYS A 254 -11.28 -43.56 -1.80
N GLY A 255 -11.48 -42.61 -2.72
CA GLY A 255 -11.05 -41.23 -2.59
C GLY A 255 -12.25 -40.27 -2.53
N ILE A 256 -12.07 -39.12 -1.86
CA ILE A 256 -13.08 -38.06 -1.85
C ILE A 256 -12.42 -36.71 -2.12
N PHE A 257 -12.96 -35.96 -3.07
CA PHE A 257 -12.74 -34.52 -3.17
C PHE A 257 -13.76 -33.80 -2.30
N TYR A 258 -13.34 -33.09 -1.26
CA TYR A 258 -14.20 -32.16 -0.54
C TYR A 258 -13.95 -30.76 -1.08
N VAL A 259 -14.85 -30.25 -1.91
CA VAL A 259 -14.70 -28.94 -2.58
C VAL A 259 -15.78 -28.01 -2.09
N ARG A 260 -15.39 -26.79 -1.67
CA ARG A 260 -16.35 -25.76 -1.25
C ARG A 260 -17.33 -25.40 -2.38
N ASN A 261 -18.57 -25.11 -2.04
CA ASN A 261 -19.60 -24.80 -3.04
C ASN A 261 -19.37 -23.47 -3.77
N GLU A 262 -18.58 -22.56 -3.18
CA GLU A 262 -18.22 -21.28 -3.79
C GLU A 262 -17.27 -21.41 -5.00
N TYR A 263 -16.76 -22.61 -5.31
CA TYR A 263 -15.87 -22.88 -6.45
C TYR A 263 -16.56 -23.70 -7.57
N PRO A 264 -17.59 -23.15 -8.25
CA PRO A 264 -18.34 -23.90 -9.26
C PRO A 264 -17.49 -24.32 -10.46
N LEU A 265 -16.50 -23.51 -10.85
CA LEU A 265 -15.61 -23.82 -11.97
C LEU A 265 -14.66 -24.98 -11.64
N ALA A 266 -14.05 -24.97 -10.46
CA ALA A 266 -13.21 -26.07 -9.97
C ALA A 266 -13.99 -27.39 -9.89
N ILE A 267 -15.22 -27.35 -9.35
CA ILE A 267 -16.13 -28.52 -9.31
C ILE A 267 -16.39 -29.04 -10.73
N LYS A 268 -16.73 -28.14 -11.66
CA LYS A 268 -17.01 -28.51 -13.06
C LYS A 268 -15.81 -29.18 -13.73
N HIS A 269 -14.62 -28.59 -13.63
CA HIS A 269 -13.41 -29.13 -14.24
C HIS A 269 -13.01 -30.46 -13.61
N THR A 270 -13.10 -30.58 -12.28
CA THR A 270 -12.82 -31.83 -11.56
C THR A 270 -13.78 -32.94 -11.97
N LEU A 271 -15.09 -32.67 -12.10
CA LEU A 271 -16.07 -33.65 -12.58
C LEU A 271 -15.75 -34.17 -13.99
N ILE A 272 -15.35 -33.25 -14.90
CA ILE A 272 -14.95 -33.62 -16.25
C ILE A 272 -13.69 -34.50 -16.22
N ALA A 273 -12.69 -34.11 -15.43
CA ALA A 273 -11.43 -34.85 -15.31
C ALA A 273 -11.63 -36.26 -14.71
N LEU A 274 -12.47 -36.38 -13.67
CA LEU A 274 -12.84 -37.67 -13.07
C LEU A 274 -13.54 -38.59 -14.07
N ARG A 275 -14.50 -38.05 -14.85
CA ARG A 275 -15.16 -38.80 -15.92
C ARG A 275 -14.14 -39.27 -16.96
N GLN A 276 -13.27 -38.38 -17.42
CA GLN A 276 -12.24 -38.73 -18.41
C GLN A 276 -11.28 -39.80 -17.90
N ALA A 277 -10.83 -39.71 -16.64
CA ALA A 277 -9.95 -40.71 -16.03
C ALA A 277 -10.61 -42.10 -15.92
N ARG A 278 -11.92 -42.15 -15.60
CA ARG A 278 -12.70 -43.41 -15.60
C ARG A 278 -12.85 -43.98 -17.01
N ASP A 279 -13.21 -43.14 -17.98
CA ASP A 279 -13.35 -43.52 -19.39
C ASP A 279 -12.02 -44.06 -19.95
N PHE A 280 -10.88 -43.55 -19.45
CA PHE A 280 -9.54 -44.01 -19.82
C PHE A 280 -9.10 -45.30 -19.11
N GLY A 281 -9.81 -45.73 -18.06
CA GLY A 281 -9.43 -46.91 -17.27
C GLY A 281 -8.37 -46.66 -16.19
N ILE A 282 -8.10 -45.39 -15.85
CA ILE A 282 -7.14 -44.97 -14.81
C ILE A 282 -7.81 -44.92 -13.42
N LEU A 283 -9.14 -44.85 -13.37
CA LEU A 283 -9.95 -44.96 -12.14
C LEU A 283 -11.00 -46.07 -12.28
N GLY A 284 -11.42 -46.62 -11.14
CA GLY A 284 -12.46 -47.63 -11.03
C GLY A 284 -11.94 -48.95 -10.47
N LYS A 285 -12.58 -50.06 -10.87
CA LYS A 285 -12.18 -51.41 -10.48
C LYS A 285 -11.10 -51.95 -11.41
N ASN A 286 -10.16 -52.70 -10.83
CA ASN A 286 -9.07 -53.38 -11.50
C ASN A 286 -8.36 -52.46 -12.51
N ILE A 287 -7.84 -51.34 -12.01
CA ILE A 287 -7.22 -50.28 -12.81
C ILE A 287 -6.14 -50.91 -13.70
N MET A 288 -6.33 -50.82 -15.01
CA MET A 288 -5.41 -51.38 -16.02
C MET A 288 -4.97 -52.83 -15.74
N GLY A 289 -5.85 -53.67 -15.19
CA GLY A 289 -5.56 -55.09 -14.95
C GLY A 289 -4.59 -55.37 -13.80
N THR A 290 -4.25 -54.37 -12.99
CA THR A 290 -3.26 -54.47 -11.89
C THR A 290 -3.76 -55.18 -10.64
N GLY A 291 -5.06 -55.46 -10.54
CA GLY A 291 -5.72 -55.95 -9.33
C GLY A 291 -5.99 -54.86 -8.28
N ILE A 292 -5.66 -53.60 -8.56
CA ILE A 292 -5.86 -52.46 -7.66
C ILE A 292 -7.18 -51.76 -8.00
N ASP A 293 -8.00 -51.55 -6.98
CA ASP A 293 -9.27 -50.82 -7.06
C ASP A 293 -9.10 -49.42 -6.45
N PHE A 294 -9.44 -48.36 -7.20
CA PHE A 294 -9.51 -47.02 -6.64
C PHE A 294 -10.47 -46.12 -7.43
N ASP A 295 -11.44 -45.52 -6.75
CA ASP A 295 -12.37 -44.57 -7.36
C ASP A 295 -12.59 -43.36 -6.46
N ILE A 296 -12.91 -42.21 -7.06
CA ILE A 296 -12.97 -40.92 -6.38
C ILE A 296 -14.35 -40.27 -6.53
N GLU A 297 -14.96 -39.91 -5.41
CA GLU A 297 -16.23 -39.19 -5.37
C GLU A 297 -15.99 -37.70 -5.06
N ILE A 298 -16.94 -36.83 -5.41
CA ILE A 298 -16.89 -35.41 -5.08
C ILE A 298 -18.01 -35.07 -4.11
N PHE A 299 -17.63 -34.45 -3.01
CA PHE A 299 -18.53 -33.91 -2.00
C PHE A 299 -18.45 -32.38 -2.06
N LYS A 300 -19.61 -31.73 -2.09
CA LYS A 300 -19.70 -30.26 -2.10
C LYS A 300 -19.91 -29.76 -0.68
N GLY A 301 -19.01 -28.90 -0.21
CA GLY A 301 -19.15 -28.26 1.11
C GLY A 301 -20.38 -27.34 1.17
N ALA A 302 -20.81 -27.00 2.38
CA ALA A 302 -22.01 -26.17 2.62
C ALA A 302 -21.69 -24.71 3.01
N GLY A 303 -20.47 -24.24 2.71
CA GLY A 303 -20.04 -22.85 2.93
C GLY A 303 -19.62 -22.52 4.36
N ALA A 304 -19.08 -23.49 5.12
CA ALA A 304 -18.62 -23.29 6.50
C ALA A 304 -17.09 -23.37 6.58
N PHE A 305 -16.41 -22.29 6.96
CA PHE A 305 -14.94 -22.22 7.03
C PHE A 305 -14.33 -23.29 7.94
N VAL A 306 -15.01 -23.61 9.04
CA VAL A 306 -14.56 -24.63 9.99
C VAL A 306 -14.45 -26.03 9.37
N CYS A 307 -15.16 -26.32 8.27
CA CYS A 307 -15.04 -27.58 7.54
C CYS A 307 -13.70 -27.74 6.82
N GLY A 308 -12.84 -26.72 6.79
CA GLY A 308 -11.43 -26.88 6.44
C GLY A 308 -10.63 -27.66 7.49
N GLU A 309 -11.11 -27.76 8.73
CA GLU A 309 -10.51 -28.58 9.78
C GLU A 309 -10.78 -30.08 9.54
N GLU A 310 -9.75 -30.91 9.69
CA GLU A 310 -9.76 -32.33 9.29
C GLU A 310 -10.95 -33.14 9.83
N THR A 311 -11.32 -32.96 11.10
CA THR A 311 -12.40 -33.75 11.72
C THR A 311 -13.79 -33.14 11.50
N ALA A 312 -13.88 -31.82 11.37
CA ALA A 312 -15.09 -31.13 10.94
C ALA A 312 -15.45 -31.50 9.49
N LEU A 313 -14.45 -31.58 8.61
CA LEU A 313 -14.58 -32.03 7.23
C LEU A 313 -15.19 -33.42 7.17
N ILE A 314 -14.65 -34.37 7.95
CA ILE A 314 -15.19 -35.74 8.03
C ILE A 314 -16.65 -35.72 8.45
N LYS A 315 -17.01 -34.97 9.50
CA LYS A 315 -18.41 -34.85 9.93
C LYS A 315 -19.31 -34.31 8.82
N SER A 316 -18.83 -33.32 8.07
CA SER A 316 -19.59 -32.77 6.94
C SER A 316 -19.84 -33.81 5.85
N ILE A 317 -18.88 -34.70 5.57
CA ILE A 317 -19.07 -35.81 4.61
C ILE A 317 -20.04 -36.85 5.18
N GLU A 318 -20.06 -37.05 6.49
CA GLU A 318 -21.01 -37.93 7.19
C GLU A 318 -22.43 -37.34 7.32
N ASP A 319 -22.73 -36.25 6.60
CA ASP A 319 -23.99 -35.49 6.67
C ASP A 319 -24.32 -34.98 8.09
N LEU A 320 -23.29 -34.70 8.89
CA LEU A 320 -23.39 -34.12 10.23
C LEU A 320 -22.92 -32.67 10.22
N MET A 321 -23.28 -31.93 11.29
CA MET A 321 -22.74 -30.60 11.53
C MET A 321 -21.21 -30.65 11.67
N GLY A 322 -20.50 -29.79 10.92
CA GLY A 322 -19.04 -29.71 10.81
C GLY A 322 -18.34 -29.19 12.08
N GLU A 323 -18.48 -29.90 13.19
CA GLU A 323 -17.82 -29.56 14.45
C GLU A 323 -16.58 -30.44 14.68
N PRO A 324 -15.41 -29.84 15.00
CA PRO A 324 -14.21 -30.60 15.31
C PRO A 324 -14.38 -31.63 16.45
N ARG A 325 -13.69 -32.75 16.34
CA ARG A 325 -13.61 -33.82 17.35
C ARG A 325 -12.35 -33.65 18.19
N GLN A 326 -12.43 -34.04 19.47
CA GLN A 326 -11.26 -34.11 20.32
C GLN A 326 -10.36 -35.25 19.84
N ARG A 327 -9.05 -35.00 19.81
CA ARG A 327 -8.02 -35.99 19.44
C ARG A 327 -7.24 -36.37 20.69
N PRO A 328 -6.89 -37.64 20.90
CA PRO A 328 -7.20 -38.84 20.08
C PRO A 328 -8.68 -39.29 20.15
N PRO A 329 -9.17 -40.12 19.19
CA PRO A 329 -8.42 -40.74 18.09
C PRO A 329 -8.15 -39.79 16.91
N PHE A 330 -7.07 -40.02 16.17
CA PHE A 330 -6.75 -39.25 14.96
C PHE A 330 -7.48 -39.82 13.73
N PRO A 331 -7.77 -38.99 12.69
CA PRO A 331 -8.41 -39.46 11.45
C PRO A 331 -7.72 -40.65 10.78
N ILE A 332 -6.39 -40.71 10.90
CA ILE A 332 -5.56 -41.77 10.34
C ILE A 332 -5.86 -43.13 10.96
N GLU A 333 -6.30 -43.15 12.23
CA GLU A 333 -6.68 -44.38 12.93
C GLU A 333 -8.17 -44.67 12.79
N LYS A 334 -9.01 -43.65 13.05
CA LYS A 334 -10.48 -43.71 12.97
C LYS A 334 -11.01 -42.38 12.46
N GLY A 335 -11.21 -42.31 11.14
CA GLY A 335 -11.75 -41.15 10.44
C GLY A 335 -13.17 -41.39 9.93
N LEU A 336 -13.33 -41.30 8.62
CA LEU A 336 -14.61 -41.39 7.92
C LEU A 336 -15.28 -42.74 8.16
N TRP A 337 -16.50 -42.71 8.69
CA TRP A 337 -17.29 -43.89 9.08
C TRP A 337 -16.52 -44.87 9.98
N GLY A 338 -15.58 -44.35 10.77
CA GLY A 338 -14.75 -45.15 11.68
C GLY A 338 -13.55 -45.85 11.04
N HIS A 339 -13.31 -45.67 9.74
CA HIS A 339 -12.20 -46.27 9.01
C HIS A 339 -10.95 -45.36 8.96
N PRO A 340 -9.74 -45.94 8.85
CA PRO A 340 -8.51 -45.17 8.62
C PRO A 340 -8.63 -44.22 7.44
N THR A 341 -8.41 -42.92 7.69
CA THR A 341 -8.61 -41.86 6.69
C THR A 341 -7.42 -40.92 6.66
N CYS A 342 -6.77 -40.84 5.51
CA CYS A 342 -5.72 -39.85 5.26
C CYS A 342 -6.32 -38.62 4.58
N ILE A 343 -5.99 -37.42 5.05
CA ILE A 343 -6.48 -36.16 4.48
C ILE A 343 -5.28 -35.35 4.01
N ASN A 344 -5.29 -34.89 2.77
CA ASN A 344 -4.24 -34.04 2.21
C ASN A 344 -4.86 -32.86 1.45
N ASN A 345 -4.17 -31.73 1.44
CA ASN A 345 -4.58 -30.54 0.70
C ASN A 345 -4.29 -30.70 -0.81
N VAL A 346 -5.00 -29.96 -1.67
CA VAL A 346 -4.87 -29.98 -3.14
C VAL A 346 -3.43 -29.77 -3.58
N GLU A 347 -2.76 -28.69 -3.15
CA GLU A 347 -1.37 -28.41 -3.53
C GLU A 347 -0.40 -29.51 -3.06
N THR A 348 -0.68 -30.14 -1.91
CA THR A 348 0.12 -31.28 -1.42
C THR A 348 0.04 -32.44 -2.41
N LEU A 349 -1.17 -32.80 -2.84
CA LEU A 349 -1.40 -33.90 -3.78
C LEU A 349 -0.86 -33.59 -5.18
N ALA A 350 -0.96 -32.34 -5.65
CA ALA A 350 -0.42 -31.91 -6.94
C ALA A 350 1.12 -32.01 -7.01
N ASN A 351 1.82 -31.96 -5.87
CA ASN A 351 3.28 -32.15 -5.82
C ASN A 351 3.71 -33.62 -5.90
N ILE A 352 2.84 -34.57 -5.55
CA ILE A 352 3.18 -36.00 -5.49
C ILE A 352 3.66 -36.56 -6.84
N PRO A 353 2.98 -36.32 -7.99
CA PRO A 353 3.48 -36.80 -9.28
C PRO A 353 4.86 -36.27 -9.62
N VAL A 354 5.16 -35.02 -9.25
CA VAL A 354 6.48 -34.40 -9.48
C VAL A 354 7.56 -35.12 -8.67
N ILE A 355 7.27 -35.43 -7.40
CA ILE A 355 8.18 -36.16 -6.51
C ILE A 355 8.48 -37.55 -7.08
N ILE A 356 7.45 -38.31 -7.46
CA ILE A 356 7.64 -39.69 -7.97
C ILE A 356 8.41 -39.72 -9.29
N ASN A 357 8.17 -38.76 -10.18
CA ASN A 357 8.85 -38.68 -11.47
C ASN A 357 10.33 -38.29 -11.31
N LYS A 358 10.63 -37.26 -10.51
CA LYS A 358 12.01 -36.76 -10.33
C LYS A 358 12.83 -37.57 -9.32
N GLY A 359 12.18 -38.19 -8.33
CA GLY A 359 12.81 -38.74 -7.13
C GLY A 359 12.78 -37.77 -5.96
N GLY A 360 12.64 -38.30 -4.74
CA GLY A 360 12.52 -37.49 -3.52
C GLY A 360 13.74 -36.61 -3.26
N ASP A 361 14.95 -37.13 -3.45
CA ASP A 361 16.20 -36.38 -3.21
C ASP A 361 16.34 -35.17 -4.16
N GLU A 362 15.92 -35.32 -5.43
CA GLU A 362 15.94 -34.22 -6.40
C GLU A 362 14.90 -33.15 -6.08
N TYR A 363 13.72 -33.54 -5.57
CA TYR A 363 12.72 -32.59 -5.09
C TYR A 363 13.22 -31.80 -3.87
N ALA A 364 13.92 -32.46 -2.95
CA ALA A 364 14.43 -31.86 -1.71
C ALA A 364 15.52 -30.79 -1.93
N LYS A 365 16.14 -30.73 -3.12
CA LYS A 365 17.13 -29.69 -3.48
C LYS A 365 16.51 -28.29 -3.63
N VAL A 366 15.20 -28.20 -3.80
CA VAL A 366 14.49 -26.91 -3.89
C VAL A 366 13.98 -26.53 -2.50
N GLY A 367 14.17 -25.27 -2.11
CA GLY A 367 13.80 -24.76 -0.78
C GLY A 367 14.97 -24.82 0.21
N VAL A 368 14.67 -24.85 1.50
CA VAL A 368 15.67 -24.89 2.59
C VAL A 368 15.50 -26.15 3.44
N PRO A 369 16.53 -26.61 4.18
CA PRO A 369 16.44 -27.81 5.01
C PRO A 369 15.22 -27.76 5.96
N GLY A 370 14.45 -28.85 6.00
CA GLY A 370 13.20 -28.94 6.77
C GLY A 370 11.98 -28.28 6.10
N ASN A 371 12.19 -27.46 5.06
CA ASN A 371 11.16 -26.71 4.35
C ASN A 371 11.43 -26.81 2.84
N THR A 372 11.18 -28.00 2.27
CA THR A 372 11.52 -28.32 0.88
C THR A 372 10.38 -28.05 -0.09
N GLY A 373 10.73 -27.93 -1.38
CA GLY A 373 9.83 -27.67 -2.48
C GLY A 373 9.41 -26.20 -2.61
N THR A 374 8.47 -25.96 -3.51
CA THR A 374 7.84 -24.65 -3.71
C THR A 374 6.54 -24.55 -2.91
N LYS A 375 6.10 -23.30 -2.71
CA LYS A 375 4.79 -22.94 -2.16
C LYS A 375 4.15 -21.87 -3.04
N ILE A 376 2.87 -22.04 -3.32
CA ILE A 376 2.05 -21.02 -3.97
C ILE A 376 1.52 -20.04 -2.91
N PHE A 377 1.78 -18.76 -3.09
CA PHE A 377 1.22 -17.66 -2.29
C PHE A 377 0.19 -16.89 -3.10
N SER A 378 -0.92 -16.54 -2.46
CA SER A 378 -1.88 -15.58 -3.00
C SER A 378 -1.55 -14.18 -2.49
N LEU A 379 -0.94 -13.38 -3.34
CA LEU A 379 -0.51 -12.01 -3.05
C LEU A 379 -1.63 -11.03 -3.39
N VAL A 380 -2.24 -10.43 -2.37
CA VAL A 380 -3.39 -9.52 -2.48
C VAL A 380 -3.24 -8.33 -1.54
N GLY A 381 -4.19 -7.38 -1.56
CA GLY A 381 -4.21 -6.21 -0.69
C GLY A 381 -3.66 -4.96 -1.37
N LYS A 382 -2.90 -4.14 -0.64
CA LYS A 382 -2.31 -2.89 -1.14
C LYS A 382 -0.99 -3.14 -1.89
N ILE A 383 -1.07 -3.92 -2.97
CA ILE A 383 0.06 -4.34 -3.80
C ILE A 383 -0.20 -4.09 -5.28
N LYS A 384 0.83 -3.70 -6.04
CA LYS A 384 0.71 -3.36 -7.46
C LYS A 384 0.38 -4.57 -8.34
N ASN A 385 1.11 -5.67 -8.18
CA ASN A 385 0.93 -6.89 -8.96
C ASN A 385 0.22 -7.96 -8.12
N THR A 386 -1.11 -7.91 -8.11
CA THR A 386 -1.95 -8.93 -7.45
C THR A 386 -1.94 -10.24 -8.23
N GLY A 387 -1.85 -11.38 -7.53
CA GLY A 387 -1.79 -12.68 -8.19
C GLY A 387 -1.37 -13.87 -7.33
N LEU A 388 -1.08 -14.98 -8.00
CA LEU A 388 -0.45 -16.17 -7.42
C LEU A 388 1.05 -16.18 -7.73
N VAL A 389 1.85 -16.38 -6.69
CA VAL A 389 3.30 -16.38 -6.74
C VAL A 389 3.82 -17.72 -6.23
N GLU A 390 4.50 -18.49 -7.09
CA GLU A 390 5.10 -19.77 -6.71
C GLU A 390 6.61 -19.61 -6.49
N VAL A 391 7.05 -19.73 -5.24
CA VAL A 391 8.45 -19.55 -4.84
C VAL A 391 8.95 -20.70 -3.98
N PRO A 392 10.27 -20.98 -3.97
CA PRO A 392 10.87 -21.92 -3.02
C PRO A 392 10.61 -21.46 -1.59
N LEU A 393 10.34 -22.42 -0.70
CA LEU A 393 10.32 -22.13 0.73
C LEU A 393 11.71 -21.65 1.19
N GLY A 394 11.73 -20.60 2.01
CA GLY A 394 12.95 -19.88 2.40
C GLY A 394 13.19 -18.56 1.66
N THR A 395 12.45 -18.30 0.57
CA THR A 395 12.45 -16.98 -0.13
C THR A 395 12.07 -15.86 0.84
N LYS A 396 12.68 -14.68 0.73
CA LYS A 396 12.38 -13.55 1.63
C LYS A 396 11.03 -12.91 1.34
N ILE A 397 10.39 -12.36 2.37
CA ILE A 397 9.16 -11.56 2.20
C ILE A 397 9.41 -10.34 1.30
N SER A 398 10.56 -9.67 1.44
CA SER A 398 10.93 -8.51 0.64
C SER A 398 10.99 -8.82 -0.86
N GLU A 399 11.49 -9.99 -1.24
CA GLU A 399 11.53 -10.42 -2.65
C GLU A 399 10.13 -10.65 -3.21
N VAL A 400 9.24 -11.31 -2.45
CA VAL A 400 7.84 -11.53 -2.88
C VAL A 400 7.08 -10.21 -2.99
N VAL A 401 7.21 -9.33 -2.01
CA VAL A 401 6.43 -8.08 -1.93
C VAL A 401 6.95 -7.02 -2.90
N TYR A 402 8.26 -6.75 -2.93
CA TYR A 402 8.81 -5.64 -3.72
C TYR A 402 9.23 -6.06 -5.12
N ASP A 403 9.84 -7.24 -5.29
CA ASP A 403 10.37 -7.62 -6.60
C ASP A 403 9.33 -8.30 -7.48
N ILE A 404 8.55 -9.23 -6.92
CA ILE A 404 7.48 -9.93 -7.66
C ILE A 404 6.19 -9.09 -7.64
N GLY A 405 5.77 -8.66 -6.44
CA GLY A 405 4.57 -7.85 -6.21
C GLY A 405 4.65 -6.42 -6.74
N GLY A 406 5.85 -5.91 -7.05
CA GLY A 406 6.05 -4.55 -7.56
C GLY A 406 5.85 -3.45 -6.52
N GLY A 407 5.76 -3.80 -5.24
CA GLY A 407 5.59 -2.86 -4.13
C GLY A 407 4.17 -2.28 -4.02
N SER A 408 4.08 -1.14 -3.34
CA SER A 408 2.80 -0.52 -2.97
C SER A 408 2.00 0.00 -4.17
N VAL A 409 0.69 0.10 -3.98
CA VAL A 409 -0.18 0.86 -4.90
C VAL A 409 0.00 2.35 -4.62
N GLY A 410 0.46 3.10 -5.61
CA GLY A 410 0.76 4.53 -5.47
C GLY A 410 2.02 4.80 -4.64
N ASP A 411 2.01 5.88 -3.87
CA ASP A 411 3.16 6.34 -3.08
C ASP A 411 3.10 5.94 -1.59
N ALA A 412 2.01 5.29 -1.18
CA ALA A 412 1.83 4.85 0.21
C ALA A 412 2.87 3.80 0.59
N LYS A 413 3.40 3.84 1.81
CA LYS A 413 4.38 2.86 2.26
C LYS A 413 3.72 1.59 2.78
N ILE A 414 4.19 0.44 2.31
CA ILE A 414 3.84 -0.86 2.90
C ILE A 414 4.37 -0.92 4.33
N LYS A 415 3.50 -1.24 5.29
CA LYS A 415 3.84 -1.34 6.71
C LYS A 415 3.75 -2.74 7.28
N ALA A 416 2.95 -3.61 6.67
CA ALA A 416 2.76 -4.97 7.15
C ALA A 416 2.34 -5.92 6.04
N VAL A 417 2.57 -7.20 6.27
CA VAL A 417 1.97 -8.32 5.53
C VAL A 417 1.32 -9.24 6.54
N GLN A 418 0.09 -9.68 6.27
CA GLN A 418 -0.52 -10.78 7.00
C GLN A 418 -0.36 -12.06 6.19
N THR A 419 -0.03 -13.16 6.87
CA THR A 419 0.06 -14.49 6.27
C THR A 419 -0.81 -15.47 7.06
N GLY A 420 -1.29 -16.51 6.39
CA GLY A 420 -1.96 -17.63 7.09
C GLY A 420 -3.47 -17.48 7.28
N GLY A 421 -4.11 -16.63 6.46
CA GLY A 421 -5.57 -16.44 6.52
C GLY A 421 -6.04 -15.75 7.82
N PRO A 422 -7.35 -15.70 8.10
CA PRO A 422 -7.91 -14.91 9.20
C PRO A 422 -7.37 -15.27 10.57
N SER A 423 -6.84 -16.49 10.72
CA SER A 423 -6.22 -16.99 11.95
C SER A 423 -4.69 -16.80 12.00
N GLY A 424 -4.13 -16.11 11.01
CA GLY A 424 -2.72 -15.77 10.92
C GLY A 424 -2.33 -14.49 11.64
N GLY A 425 -1.05 -14.12 11.53
CA GLY A 425 -0.48 -12.93 12.18
C GLY A 425 -0.09 -11.85 11.19
N CYS A 426 0.08 -10.63 11.69
CA CYS A 426 0.61 -9.50 10.94
C CYS A 426 2.12 -9.35 11.19
N ILE A 427 2.92 -9.36 10.12
CA ILE A 427 4.37 -9.22 10.13
C ILE A 427 4.72 -7.79 9.69
N PRO A 428 5.46 -7.00 10.49
CA PRO A 428 5.80 -5.63 10.14
C PRO A 428 6.87 -5.56 9.04
N ALA A 429 6.90 -4.46 8.28
CA ALA A 429 7.88 -4.21 7.22
C ALA A 429 9.34 -4.31 7.70
N SER A 430 9.61 -4.03 8.98
CA SER A 430 10.93 -4.18 9.60
C SER A 430 11.45 -5.63 9.64
N MET A 431 10.60 -6.61 9.36
CA MET A 431 10.94 -8.05 9.33
C MET A 431 10.87 -8.65 7.93
N PHE A 432 10.78 -7.85 6.86
CA PHE A 432 10.62 -8.39 5.50
C PHE A 432 11.86 -9.13 4.96
N ASP A 433 13.02 -8.98 5.61
CA ASP A 433 14.20 -9.78 5.27
C ASP A 433 14.15 -11.22 5.82
N MET A 434 13.12 -11.55 6.60
CA MET A 434 12.85 -12.89 7.09
C MET A 434 12.46 -13.84 5.95
N SER A 435 12.91 -15.10 6.07
CA SER A 435 12.55 -16.19 5.17
C SER A 435 11.09 -16.63 5.34
N ILE A 436 10.44 -16.94 4.23
CA ILE A 436 9.09 -17.49 4.20
C ILE A 436 9.19 -19.02 4.29
N ASP A 437 9.20 -19.52 5.52
CA ASP A 437 9.14 -20.94 5.85
C ASP A 437 8.25 -21.16 7.10
N TYR A 438 7.89 -22.40 7.39
CA TYR A 438 6.91 -22.67 8.45
C TYR A 438 7.42 -22.26 9.84
N ASP A 439 8.72 -22.33 10.07
CA ASP A 439 9.32 -22.17 11.40
C ASP A 439 9.55 -20.67 11.67
N SER A 440 10.13 -19.94 10.70
CA SER A 440 10.31 -18.48 10.74
C SER A 440 8.99 -17.73 10.91
N LEU A 441 7.93 -18.14 10.19
CA LEU A 441 6.61 -17.50 10.31
C LEU A 441 5.99 -17.70 11.71
N ALA A 442 6.16 -18.89 12.30
CA ALA A 442 5.66 -19.19 13.64
C ALA A 442 6.33 -18.32 14.71
N GLU A 443 7.65 -18.11 14.62
CA GLU A 443 8.40 -17.23 15.53
C GLU A 443 7.96 -15.77 15.46
N ALA A 444 7.58 -15.31 14.26
CA ALA A 444 7.01 -13.98 14.05
C ALA A 444 5.59 -13.82 14.61
N GLY A 445 4.96 -14.88 15.12
CA GLY A 445 3.57 -14.88 15.59
C GLY A 445 2.55 -14.96 14.45
N SER A 446 2.96 -15.50 13.30
CA SER A 446 2.12 -15.79 12.15
C SER A 446 2.14 -17.29 11.83
N ILE A 447 1.47 -17.71 10.75
CA ILE A 447 1.52 -19.07 10.23
C ILE A 447 1.54 -19.06 8.70
N MET A 448 1.93 -20.19 8.10
CA MET A 448 1.86 -20.38 6.64
C MET A 448 0.40 -20.37 6.15
N GLY A 449 -0.48 -21.08 6.87
CA GLY A 449 -1.86 -21.34 6.45
C GLY A 449 -1.94 -21.89 5.02
N SER A 450 -3.01 -21.57 4.30
CA SER A 450 -3.15 -21.91 2.88
C SER A 450 -2.14 -21.20 1.97
N GLY A 451 -1.42 -20.17 2.44
CA GLY A 451 -0.53 -19.35 1.60
C GLY A 451 -1.13 -18.01 1.17
N GLY A 452 -2.25 -17.58 1.75
CA GLY A 452 -2.74 -16.20 1.60
C GLY A 452 -1.75 -15.17 2.18
N MET A 453 -1.46 -14.12 1.44
CA MET A 453 -0.56 -13.01 1.81
C MET A 453 -1.22 -11.66 1.52
N ILE A 454 -1.72 -10.99 2.56
CA ILE A 454 -2.41 -9.70 2.46
C ILE A 454 -1.45 -8.56 2.80
N VAL A 455 -1.10 -7.74 1.81
CA VAL A 455 -0.22 -6.57 1.94
C VAL A 455 -1.02 -5.37 2.46
N MET A 456 -0.48 -4.67 3.45
CA MET A 456 -1.08 -3.49 4.08
C MET A 456 -0.13 -2.30 4.06
N ASP A 457 -0.68 -1.12 3.76
CA ASP A 457 0.04 0.15 3.72
C ASP A 457 -0.29 1.04 4.94
N GLU A 458 0.29 2.24 4.97
CA GLU A 458 0.01 3.24 6.00
C GLU A 458 -1.43 3.79 6.01
N ASN A 459 -2.22 3.50 4.99
CA ASN A 459 -3.66 3.81 4.94
C ASN A 459 -4.54 2.71 5.56
N THR A 460 -3.93 1.65 6.11
CA THR A 460 -4.64 0.53 6.73
C THR A 460 -4.59 0.66 8.25
N CYS A 461 -5.70 0.59 8.99
CA CYS A 461 -5.65 0.62 10.48
C CYS A 461 -5.45 -0.78 11.04
N MET A 462 -4.44 -1.01 11.90
CA MET A 462 -4.22 -2.34 12.46
C MET A 462 -5.29 -2.76 13.48
N VAL A 463 -5.94 -1.80 14.14
CA VAL A 463 -7.11 -2.08 15.00
C VAL A 463 -8.28 -2.58 14.17
N ASP A 464 -8.55 -1.92 13.04
CA ASP A 464 -9.64 -2.29 12.12
C ASP A 464 -9.36 -3.63 11.44
N VAL A 465 -8.10 -3.92 11.07
CA VAL A 465 -7.67 -5.22 10.56
C VAL A 465 -7.90 -6.33 11.58
N ALA A 466 -7.47 -6.13 12.84
CA ALA A 466 -7.71 -7.10 13.91
C ALA A 466 -9.22 -7.30 14.13
N LYS A 467 -10.01 -6.22 14.12
CA LYS A 467 -11.47 -6.26 14.23
C LYS A 467 -12.11 -7.04 13.09
N TYR A 468 -11.69 -6.81 11.84
CA TYR A 468 -12.18 -7.50 10.65
C TYR A 468 -11.96 -9.01 10.73
N PHE A 469 -10.74 -9.45 11.04
CA PHE A 469 -10.45 -10.87 11.19
C PHE A 469 -11.15 -11.48 12.41
N MET A 470 -11.27 -10.75 13.53
CA MET A 470 -12.04 -11.22 14.67
C MET A 470 -13.53 -11.35 14.35
N ALA A 471 -14.10 -10.46 13.54
CA ALA A 471 -15.48 -10.56 13.08
C ALA A 471 -15.70 -11.86 12.29
N PHE A 472 -14.82 -12.13 11.32
CA PHE A 472 -14.85 -13.36 10.54
C PHE A 472 -14.73 -14.60 11.43
N LEU A 473 -13.72 -14.67 12.31
CA LEU A 473 -13.49 -15.82 13.18
C LEU A 473 -14.61 -16.03 14.23
N ARG A 474 -15.28 -14.96 14.65
CA ARG A 474 -16.48 -15.03 15.49
C ARG A 474 -17.62 -15.70 14.74
N ASP A 475 -17.85 -15.31 13.49
CA ASP A 475 -18.97 -15.81 12.68
C ASP A 475 -18.73 -17.25 12.19
N GLU A 476 -17.47 -17.62 11.96
CA GLU A 476 -17.05 -18.95 11.52
C GLU A 476 -16.76 -19.96 12.64
N SER A 477 -16.94 -19.56 13.90
CA SER A 477 -16.78 -20.46 15.04
C SER A 477 -17.86 -21.54 15.03
N CYS A 478 -17.47 -22.83 15.04
CA CYS A 478 -18.42 -23.94 15.20
C CYS A 478 -19.24 -23.91 16.50
N GLY A 479 -18.86 -23.09 17.48
CA GLY A 479 -19.64 -22.86 18.70
C GLY A 479 -19.45 -23.90 19.83
N LYS A 480 -18.67 -24.96 19.60
CA LYS A 480 -18.46 -26.06 20.55
C LYS A 480 -17.68 -25.68 21.80
N CYS A 481 -16.55 -24.98 21.64
CA CYS A 481 -15.74 -24.53 22.77
C CYS A 481 -16.28 -23.20 23.29
N TYR A 482 -16.59 -23.11 24.59
CA TYR A 482 -17.06 -21.86 25.19
C TYR A 482 -16.05 -20.73 25.01
N THR A 483 -14.76 -21.03 25.23
CA THR A 483 -13.64 -20.09 25.13
C THR A 483 -13.46 -19.57 23.70
N CYS A 484 -13.56 -20.42 22.68
CA CYS A 484 -13.57 -19.97 21.28
C CYS A 484 -14.80 -19.08 21.01
N ARG A 485 -16.01 -19.61 21.27
CA ARG A 485 -17.28 -18.97 20.89
C ARG A 485 -17.47 -17.60 21.54
N LYS A 486 -17.17 -17.50 22.84
CA LYS A 486 -17.35 -16.26 23.61
C LYS A 486 -16.09 -15.43 23.68
N GLY A 487 -14.91 -16.03 23.65
CA GLY A 487 -13.65 -15.30 23.62
C GLY A 487 -13.48 -14.47 22.36
N THR A 488 -13.70 -15.04 21.17
CA THR A 488 -13.63 -14.26 19.92
C THR A 488 -14.68 -13.16 19.87
N GLN A 489 -15.89 -13.42 20.37
CA GLN A 489 -16.93 -12.41 20.52
C GLN A 489 -16.47 -11.25 21.42
N ARG A 490 -15.93 -11.54 22.62
CA ARG A 490 -15.46 -10.50 23.55
C ARG A 490 -14.26 -9.72 23.01
N MET A 491 -13.32 -10.39 22.33
CA MET A 491 -12.21 -9.71 21.66
C MET A 491 -12.72 -8.75 20.58
N TYR A 492 -13.69 -9.17 19.76
CA TYR A 492 -14.32 -8.31 18.76
C TYR A 492 -15.00 -7.09 19.40
N GLU A 493 -15.76 -7.27 20.49
CA GLU A 493 -16.44 -6.17 21.20
C GLU A 493 -15.44 -5.13 21.72
N ILE A 494 -14.32 -5.59 22.32
CA ILE A 494 -13.26 -4.68 22.77
C ILE A 494 -12.64 -3.93 21.59
N LEU A 495 -12.32 -4.63 20.49
CA LEU A 495 -11.79 -3.99 19.29
C LEU A 495 -12.77 -2.99 18.66
N ASP A 496 -14.07 -3.28 18.69
CA ASP A 496 -15.13 -2.35 18.27
C ASP A 496 -15.12 -1.10 19.16
N ASP A 497 -15.06 -1.26 20.49
CA ASP A 497 -14.97 -0.13 21.42
C ASP A 497 -13.70 0.70 21.24
N ILE A 498 -12.56 0.09 20.92
CA ILE A 498 -11.33 0.82 20.56
C ILE A 498 -11.54 1.60 19.25
N SER A 499 -12.09 0.95 18.22
CA SER A 499 -12.37 1.58 16.92
C SER A 499 -13.37 2.74 17.01
N ARG A 500 -14.24 2.71 18.03
CA ARG A 500 -15.25 3.75 18.31
C ARG A 500 -14.78 4.80 19.31
N GLY A 501 -13.55 4.69 19.82
CA GLY A 501 -13.01 5.60 20.83
C GLY A 501 -13.67 5.48 22.20
N LYS A 502 -14.37 4.38 22.51
CA LYS A 502 -15.04 4.14 23.81
C LYS A 502 -14.17 3.38 24.80
N ALA A 503 -13.13 2.69 24.34
CA ALA A 503 -12.23 1.91 25.18
C ALA A 503 -11.32 2.75 26.10
N THR A 504 -10.80 2.09 27.14
CA THR A 504 -9.78 2.58 28.08
C THR A 504 -8.50 1.75 27.97
N MET A 505 -7.41 2.17 28.62
CA MET A 505 -6.16 1.41 28.62
C MET A 505 -6.33 0.00 29.21
N ASP A 506 -7.19 -0.17 30.22
CA ASP A 506 -7.49 -1.49 30.81
C ASP A 506 -8.08 -2.48 29.79
N HIS A 507 -8.75 -1.97 28.75
CA HIS A 507 -9.26 -2.83 27.68
C HIS A 507 -8.14 -3.47 26.86
N LEU A 508 -6.97 -2.83 26.74
CA LEU A 508 -5.83 -3.44 26.04
C LEU A 508 -5.25 -4.61 26.80
N ASP A 509 -5.08 -4.45 28.11
CA ASP A 509 -4.55 -5.52 28.96
C ASP A 509 -5.53 -6.70 29.02
N LEU A 510 -6.84 -6.41 29.15
CA LEU A 510 -7.90 -7.42 29.07
C LEU A 510 -7.93 -8.13 27.71
N LEU A 511 -7.75 -7.39 26.60
CA LEU A 511 -7.73 -7.95 25.25
C LEU A 511 -6.56 -8.93 25.08
N GLU A 512 -5.37 -8.56 25.57
CA GLU A 512 -4.17 -9.38 25.52
C GLU A 512 -4.31 -10.65 26.36
N GLU A 513 -4.78 -10.52 27.61
CA GLU A 513 -5.05 -11.65 28.49
C GLU A 513 -6.06 -12.62 27.87
N LEU A 514 -7.20 -12.09 27.39
CA LEU A 514 -8.24 -12.90 26.76
C LEU A 514 -7.72 -13.64 25.52
N ALA A 515 -6.90 -12.97 24.70
CA ALA A 515 -6.30 -13.57 23.52
C ALA A 515 -5.42 -14.77 23.88
N HIS A 516 -4.63 -14.69 24.95
CA HIS A 516 -3.85 -15.83 25.47
C HIS A 516 -4.75 -16.96 25.99
N VAL A 517 -5.79 -16.64 26.76
CA VAL A 517 -6.74 -17.65 27.27
C VAL A 517 -7.41 -18.42 26.12
N VAL A 518 -7.89 -17.72 25.08
CA VAL A 518 -8.50 -18.37 23.91
C VAL A 518 -7.49 -19.27 23.19
N LYS A 519 -6.26 -18.81 23.01
CA LYS A 519 -5.20 -19.60 22.38
C LYS A 519 -4.91 -20.89 23.14
N ASP A 520 -4.84 -20.84 24.45
CA ASP A 520 -4.39 -21.97 25.27
C ASP A 520 -5.52 -22.97 25.63
N THR A 521 -6.78 -22.54 25.59
CA THR A 521 -7.91 -23.32 26.11
C THR A 521 -8.90 -23.82 25.04
N THR A 522 -8.59 -23.64 23.75
CA THR A 522 -9.44 -24.09 22.65
C THR A 522 -8.99 -25.44 22.07
N MET A 523 -9.98 -26.24 21.64
CA MET A 523 -9.77 -27.64 21.30
C MET A 523 -9.16 -27.87 19.90
N CYS A 524 -9.55 -27.08 18.90
CA CYS A 524 -9.10 -27.25 17.53
C CYS A 524 -8.03 -26.21 17.18
N GLY A 525 -7.21 -26.53 16.16
CA GLY A 525 -6.13 -25.65 15.72
C GLY A 525 -6.64 -24.27 15.30
N LEU A 526 -7.78 -24.19 14.61
CA LEU A 526 -8.40 -22.93 14.20
C LEU A 526 -8.75 -22.02 15.39
N GLY A 527 -9.27 -22.60 16.48
CA GLY A 527 -9.56 -21.87 17.71
C GLY A 527 -8.29 -21.37 18.40
N GLN A 528 -7.22 -22.18 18.40
CA GLN A 528 -5.94 -21.81 19.01
C GLN A 528 -5.26 -20.67 18.24
N SER A 529 -5.36 -20.68 16.91
CA SER A 529 -4.83 -19.62 16.05
C SER A 529 -5.74 -18.39 15.95
N ALA A 530 -7.00 -18.47 16.38
CA ALA A 530 -7.96 -17.37 16.25
C ALA A 530 -7.48 -16.08 16.94
N SER A 531 -6.63 -16.17 17.96
CA SER A 531 -6.08 -15.00 18.66
C SER A 531 -4.89 -14.33 17.95
N ASN A 532 -4.29 -14.96 16.94
CA ASN A 532 -3.05 -14.47 16.33
C ASN A 532 -3.16 -13.07 15.70
N PRO A 533 -4.26 -12.66 15.03
CA PRO A 533 -4.39 -11.30 14.52
C PRO A 533 -4.33 -10.27 15.64
N VAL A 534 -4.92 -10.56 16.80
CA VAL A 534 -4.89 -9.67 17.98
C VAL A 534 -3.50 -9.64 18.60
N LEU A 535 -2.92 -10.80 18.90
CA LEU A 535 -1.61 -10.89 19.55
C LEU A 535 -0.50 -10.25 18.71
N SER A 536 -0.47 -10.52 17.40
CA SER A 536 0.53 -9.94 16.51
C SER A 536 0.37 -8.43 16.34
N THR A 537 -0.87 -7.93 16.22
CA THR A 537 -1.11 -6.48 16.09
C THR A 537 -0.82 -5.72 17.39
N LEU A 538 -1.12 -6.30 18.56
CA LEU A 538 -0.69 -5.74 19.84
C LEU A 538 0.84 -5.76 19.97
N ARG A 539 1.51 -6.85 19.58
CA ARG A 539 2.98 -6.98 19.66
C ARG A 539 3.70 -5.92 18.83
N TYR A 540 3.29 -5.72 17.57
CA TYR A 540 4.04 -4.87 16.63
C TYR A 540 3.45 -3.46 16.44
N PHE A 541 2.16 -3.27 16.72
CA PHE A 541 1.43 -2.03 16.42
C PHE A 541 0.68 -1.45 17.63
N ARG A 542 1.08 -1.77 18.87
CA ARG A 542 0.44 -1.26 20.12
C ARG A 542 0.18 0.24 20.11
N LYS A 543 1.10 1.03 19.55
CA LYS A 543 0.97 2.50 19.45
C LYS A 543 -0.25 2.95 18.64
N GLU A 544 -0.72 2.17 17.67
CA GLU A 544 -1.97 2.47 16.97
C GLU A 544 -3.17 2.32 17.92
N PHE A 545 -3.21 1.26 18.73
CA PHE A 545 -4.25 1.05 19.73
C PHE A 545 -4.26 2.16 20.79
N GLU A 546 -3.08 2.51 21.32
CA GLU A 546 -2.93 3.60 22.30
C GLU A 546 -3.43 4.93 21.76
N ARG A 547 -3.15 5.26 20.49
CA ARG A 547 -3.67 6.48 19.85
C ARG A 547 -5.18 6.49 19.68
N HIS A 548 -5.81 5.34 19.41
CA HIS A 548 -7.28 5.24 19.36
C HIS A 548 -7.90 5.52 20.74
N ILE A 549 -7.24 5.07 21.81
CA ILE A 549 -7.74 5.18 23.18
C ILE A 549 -7.47 6.57 23.76
N ILE A 550 -6.24 7.08 23.66
CA ILE A 550 -5.76 8.30 24.30
C ILE A 550 -6.09 9.53 23.44
N ASP A 551 -5.70 9.49 22.17
CA ASP A 551 -5.78 10.64 21.26
C ASP A 551 -7.11 10.68 20.48
N LYS A 552 -7.95 9.65 20.61
CA LYS A 552 -9.20 9.46 19.84
C LYS A 552 -8.98 9.66 18.34
N ARG A 553 -7.87 9.12 17.84
CA ARG A 553 -7.38 9.33 16.47
C ARG A 553 -7.06 8.01 15.78
N CYS A 554 -7.49 7.90 14.52
CA CYS A 554 -7.11 6.82 13.62
C CYS A 554 -6.26 7.37 12.47
N ASP A 555 -4.97 7.04 12.43
CA ASP A 555 -4.04 7.57 11.42
C ASP A 555 -4.30 7.08 9.99
N ALA A 556 -5.03 5.97 9.86
CA ALA A 556 -5.46 5.42 8.58
C ALA A 556 -6.78 6.01 8.08
N TYR A 557 -7.47 6.83 8.89
CA TYR A 557 -8.74 7.48 8.54
C TYR A 557 -9.92 6.53 8.23
N VAL A 558 -9.83 5.26 8.65
CA VAL A 558 -10.88 4.23 8.38
C VAL A 558 -11.89 4.08 9.52
N CYS A 559 -11.50 4.34 10.78
CA CYS A 559 -12.40 4.23 11.92
C CYS A 559 -13.33 5.47 12.00
N LYS A 560 -14.51 5.33 11.40
CA LYS A 560 -15.50 6.39 11.16
C LYS A 560 -15.81 7.24 12.39
N ASP A 561 -16.07 6.62 13.55
CA ASP A 561 -16.45 7.33 14.78
C ASP A 561 -15.31 8.15 15.42
N LEU A 562 -14.06 7.89 15.05
CA LEU A 562 -12.91 8.69 15.48
C LEU A 562 -12.61 9.83 14.51
N VAL A 563 -12.93 9.63 13.23
CA VAL A 563 -12.43 10.44 12.11
C VAL A 563 -13.50 11.38 11.54
N GLY A 564 -14.76 10.97 11.53
CA GLY A 564 -15.81 11.69 10.81
C GLY A 564 -15.55 11.71 9.30
N ALA A 565 -15.48 12.93 8.74
CA ALA A 565 -15.09 13.16 7.35
C ALA A 565 -13.55 13.16 7.21
N PRO A 566 -12.93 12.24 6.44
CA PRO A 566 -11.47 12.15 6.33
C PRO A 566 -10.78 13.43 5.88
N CYS A 567 -11.41 14.19 4.97
CA CYS A 567 -10.86 15.45 4.48
C CYS A 567 -10.78 16.54 5.57
N GLN A 568 -11.64 16.50 6.59
CA GLN A 568 -11.58 17.40 7.75
C GLN A 568 -10.54 16.92 8.75
N ALA A 569 -10.56 15.62 9.10
CA ALA A 569 -9.62 15.07 10.07
C ALA A 569 -8.15 15.08 9.59
N ALA A 570 -7.93 14.97 8.28
CA ALA A 570 -6.60 15.07 7.68
C ALA A 570 -6.08 16.51 7.62
N CYS A 571 -6.94 17.51 7.81
CA CYS A 571 -6.53 18.90 7.81
C CYS A 571 -6.00 19.31 9.20
N PRO A 572 -4.73 19.71 9.36
CA PRO A 572 -4.17 20.03 10.67
C PRO A 572 -4.90 21.15 11.43
N VAL A 573 -5.48 22.11 10.70
CA VAL A 573 -6.29 23.20 11.28
C VAL A 573 -7.76 22.83 11.51
N GLY A 574 -8.19 21.67 11.00
CA GLY A 574 -9.56 21.18 11.07
C GLY A 574 -10.53 21.89 10.12
N THR A 575 -10.09 22.27 8.91
CA THR A 575 -11.00 22.86 7.91
C THR A 575 -12.05 21.85 7.46
N GLU A 576 -13.32 22.24 7.46
CA GLU A 576 -14.46 21.43 7.03
C GLU A 576 -14.51 21.35 5.49
N ALA A 577 -13.60 20.59 4.89
CA ALA A 577 -13.49 20.51 3.43
C ALA A 577 -14.78 20.01 2.76
N TRP A 578 -15.41 18.98 3.32
CA TRP A 578 -16.71 18.48 2.88
C TRP A 578 -17.78 19.57 2.82
N ARG A 579 -17.76 20.51 3.78
CA ARG A 579 -18.79 21.55 3.93
C ARG A 579 -18.72 22.59 2.83
N TYR A 580 -17.54 23.15 2.60
CA TYR A 580 -17.40 24.15 1.55
C TYR A 580 -17.55 23.54 0.15
N VAL A 581 -17.16 22.27 -0.03
CA VAL A 581 -17.43 21.54 -1.29
C VAL A 581 -18.94 21.40 -1.52
N ALA A 582 -19.70 21.03 -0.50
CA ALA A 582 -21.17 20.96 -0.59
C ALA A 582 -21.82 22.33 -0.88
N HIS A 583 -21.31 23.42 -0.29
CA HIS A 583 -21.79 24.77 -0.61
C HIS A 583 -21.43 25.21 -2.04
N ILE A 584 -20.24 24.87 -2.56
CA ILE A 584 -19.86 25.14 -3.96
C ILE A 584 -20.83 24.45 -4.92
N GLU A 585 -21.17 23.19 -4.67
CA GLU A 585 -22.15 22.43 -5.46
C GLU A 585 -23.50 23.15 -5.58
N ARG A 586 -23.90 23.86 -4.52
CA ARG A 586 -25.16 24.60 -4.42
C ARG A 586 -25.06 26.05 -4.91
N GLY A 587 -23.88 26.51 -5.32
CA GLY A 587 -23.65 27.92 -5.68
C GLY A 587 -23.59 28.89 -4.49
N GLU A 588 -23.49 28.38 -3.26
CA GLU A 588 -23.50 29.15 -2.00
C GLU A 588 -22.07 29.58 -1.60
N TYR A 589 -21.41 30.38 -2.45
CA TYR A 589 -19.96 30.65 -2.31
C TYR A 589 -19.58 31.44 -1.05
N GLU A 590 -20.45 32.30 -0.54
CA GLU A 590 -20.22 33.02 0.72
C GLU A 590 -20.15 32.07 1.91
N GLU A 591 -21.10 31.12 2.01
CA GLU A 591 -21.10 30.08 3.04
C GLU A 591 -19.90 29.13 2.89
N ALA A 592 -19.52 28.81 1.65
CA ALA A 592 -18.29 28.06 1.38
C ALA A 592 -17.05 28.80 1.93
N TYR A 593 -16.95 30.12 1.70
CA TYR A 593 -15.84 30.93 2.23
C TYR A 593 -15.84 30.95 3.76
N LEU A 594 -17.00 31.15 4.39
CA LEU A 594 -17.13 31.15 5.85
C LEU A 594 -16.73 29.80 6.45
N ALA A 595 -17.11 28.68 5.82
CA ALA A 595 -16.71 27.33 6.25
C ALA A 595 -15.17 27.15 6.20
N ILE A 596 -14.50 27.69 5.18
CA ILE A 596 -13.03 27.68 5.10
C ILE A 596 -12.43 28.58 6.20
N ARG A 597 -12.86 29.85 6.25
CA ARG A 597 -12.25 30.92 7.03
C ARG A 597 -12.40 30.76 8.54
N ARG A 598 -13.48 30.10 9.01
CA ARG A 598 -13.72 29.80 10.44
C ARG A 598 -12.59 28.97 11.05
N ALA A 599 -12.12 27.96 10.31
CA ALA A 599 -11.08 27.06 10.79
C ALA A 599 -9.68 27.48 10.36
N ASN A 600 -9.54 28.07 9.15
CA ASN A 600 -8.27 28.46 8.54
C ASN A 600 -8.13 29.99 8.47
N PRO A 601 -7.21 30.60 9.24
CA PRO A 601 -6.86 32.01 9.18
C PRO A 601 -6.30 32.48 7.83
N PHE A 602 -5.66 31.58 7.07
CA PHE A 602 -4.98 31.89 5.82
C PHE A 602 -5.58 31.10 4.63
N PRO A 603 -6.87 31.30 4.29
CA PRO A 603 -7.52 30.52 3.25
C PRO A 603 -6.90 30.69 1.86
N SER A 604 -6.57 31.93 1.46
CA SER A 604 -6.04 32.28 0.14
C SER A 604 -4.60 31.84 -0.06
N VAL A 605 -3.76 31.92 0.99
CA VAL A 605 -2.42 31.33 0.98
C VAL A 605 -2.52 29.81 0.87
N CYS A 606 -3.35 29.17 1.70
CA CYS A 606 -3.51 27.71 1.66
C CYS A 606 -4.11 27.20 0.35
N ALA A 607 -4.91 28.01 -0.34
CA ALA A 607 -5.42 27.68 -1.66
C ALA A 607 -4.32 27.57 -2.75
N ARG A 608 -3.13 28.12 -2.49
CA ARG A 608 -2.00 28.17 -3.42
C ARG A 608 -0.85 27.24 -3.03
N VAL A 609 -0.46 27.24 -1.75
CA VAL A 609 0.78 26.58 -1.30
C VAL A 609 0.59 25.42 -0.35
N CYS A 610 -0.66 25.07 0.00
CA CYS A 610 -0.91 23.91 0.86
C CYS A 610 -0.57 22.60 0.15
N ASN A 611 0.01 21.66 0.91
CA ASN A 611 0.26 20.28 0.52
C ASN A 611 -1.00 19.40 0.55
N HIS A 612 -2.17 19.99 0.80
CA HIS A 612 -3.49 19.36 0.62
C HIS A 612 -3.64 17.93 1.19
N PRO A 613 -3.29 17.67 2.46
CA PRO A 613 -3.40 16.33 3.07
C PRO A 613 -4.84 15.78 3.07
N CYS A 614 -5.83 16.68 2.99
CA CYS A 614 -7.23 16.37 2.81
C CYS A 614 -7.57 15.62 1.51
N GLU A 615 -6.77 15.75 0.45
CA GLU A 615 -6.97 15.04 -0.82
C GLU A 615 -6.37 13.64 -0.77
N GLU A 616 -5.19 13.48 -0.14
CA GLU A 616 -4.52 12.18 0.04
C GLU A 616 -5.40 11.15 0.78
N ARG A 617 -6.25 11.63 1.70
CA ARG A 617 -7.14 10.81 2.53
C ARG A 617 -8.59 10.84 2.04
N CYS A 618 -8.86 11.42 0.88
CA CYS A 618 -10.21 11.50 0.33
C CYS A 618 -10.74 10.10 -0.02
N ARG A 619 -11.93 9.71 0.47
CA ARG A 619 -12.53 8.40 0.17
C ARG A 619 -12.74 8.16 -1.33
N ALA A 620 -12.99 9.21 -2.12
CA ALA A 620 -13.09 9.10 -3.58
C ALA A 620 -11.78 8.60 -4.20
N GLY A 621 -10.64 9.12 -3.71
CA GLY A 621 -9.30 8.71 -4.12
C GLY A 621 -8.93 7.32 -3.61
N THR A 622 -9.05 7.09 -2.30
CA THR A 622 -8.59 5.85 -1.66
C THR A 622 -9.40 4.60 -2.05
N SER A 623 -10.58 4.78 -2.65
CA SER A 623 -11.46 3.70 -3.14
C SER A 623 -11.20 3.34 -4.61
N GLY A 624 -10.18 3.92 -5.25
CA GLY A 624 -9.77 3.60 -6.62
C GLY A 624 -10.19 4.61 -7.69
N GLY A 625 -10.84 5.73 -7.34
CA GLY A 625 -11.05 6.88 -8.23
C GLY A 625 -10.01 7.97 -8.01
N ASP A 626 -10.20 9.15 -8.61
CA ASP A 626 -9.37 10.32 -8.28
C ASP A 626 -9.92 11.05 -7.05
N PRO A 627 -9.06 11.59 -6.16
CA PRO A 627 -9.50 12.43 -5.07
C PRO A 627 -10.15 13.74 -5.58
N ILE A 628 -10.96 14.34 -4.71
CA ILE A 628 -11.54 15.66 -4.99
C ILE A 628 -10.43 16.72 -4.98
N ALA A 629 -10.45 17.64 -5.94
CA ALA A 629 -9.51 18.77 -6.03
C ALA A 629 -9.83 19.88 -5.00
N ILE A 630 -9.80 19.51 -3.72
CA ILE A 630 -10.16 20.31 -2.55
C ILE A 630 -9.37 21.63 -2.48
N ARG A 631 -8.08 21.64 -2.85
CA ARG A 631 -7.25 22.86 -2.91
C ARG A 631 -7.72 23.79 -4.03
N SER A 632 -8.02 23.25 -5.21
CA SER A 632 -8.53 24.01 -6.37
C SER A 632 -9.90 24.63 -6.07
N LEU A 633 -10.79 23.86 -5.42
CA LEU A 633 -12.10 24.35 -4.97
C LEU A 633 -11.98 25.43 -3.90
N LYS A 634 -11.01 25.31 -2.98
CA LYS A 634 -10.70 26.37 -2.01
C LYS A 634 -10.28 27.64 -2.74
N ARG A 635 -9.40 27.53 -3.74
CA ARG A 635 -8.97 28.67 -4.56
C ARG A 635 -10.12 29.33 -5.29
N PHE A 636 -10.99 28.53 -5.90
CA PHE A 636 -12.19 29.00 -6.59
C PHE A 636 -13.03 29.94 -5.72
N VAL A 637 -13.20 29.59 -4.44
CA VAL A 637 -13.94 30.39 -3.46
C VAL A 637 -13.14 31.64 -3.04
N THR A 638 -11.86 31.48 -2.67
CA THR A 638 -11.06 32.59 -2.12
C THR A 638 -10.74 33.67 -3.15
N ASP A 639 -10.67 33.32 -4.43
CA ASP A 639 -10.41 34.31 -5.50
C ASP A 639 -11.68 35.12 -5.85
N ARG A 640 -12.87 34.70 -5.39
CA ARG A 640 -14.16 35.36 -5.69
C ARG A 640 -14.76 36.13 -4.52
N ILE A 641 -14.59 35.63 -3.30
CA ILE A 641 -15.24 36.20 -2.12
C ILE A 641 -14.31 37.17 -1.43
N ASP A 642 -14.83 38.37 -1.13
CA ASP A 642 -14.05 39.33 -0.36
C ASP A 642 -13.93 38.88 1.12
N PRO A 643 -12.71 38.86 1.69
CA PRO A 643 -12.50 38.44 3.07
C PRO A 643 -13.28 39.21 4.14
N SER A 644 -13.72 40.44 3.85
CA SER A 644 -14.48 41.30 4.79
C SER A 644 -15.84 40.73 5.21
N ILE A 645 -16.34 39.70 4.53
CA ILE A 645 -17.55 38.97 4.93
C ILE A 645 -17.38 38.24 6.27
N TYR A 646 -16.14 37.82 6.60
CA TYR A 646 -15.84 37.16 7.86
C TYR A 646 -15.68 38.19 8.99
N LYS A 647 -16.68 38.26 9.87
CA LYS A 647 -16.71 39.16 11.03
C LYS A 647 -16.71 38.36 12.34
N PRO A 648 -15.53 37.94 12.85
CA PRO A 648 -15.47 37.17 14.07
C PRO A 648 -15.89 38.00 15.28
N GLU A 649 -16.60 37.38 16.22
CA GLU A 649 -16.96 38.02 17.48
C GLU A 649 -15.71 38.25 18.34
N LYS A 650 -15.52 39.50 18.79
CA LYS A 650 -14.44 39.89 19.70
C LYS A 650 -14.95 39.88 21.13
N LYS A 651 -14.44 38.98 21.97
CA LYS A 651 -14.76 38.98 23.40
C LYS A 651 -14.07 40.15 24.09
N ARG A 652 -14.82 40.86 24.94
CA ARG A 652 -14.23 41.84 25.87
C ARG A 652 -13.66 41.10 27.07
N TRP A 653 -12.46 41.50 27.49
CA TRP A 653 -11.91 41.03 28.75
C TRP A 653 -12.69 41.68 29.90
N THR A 654 -13.22 40.87 30.81
CA THR A 654 -14.06 41.33 31.93
C THR A 654 -13.34 41.31 33.27
N ASP A 655 -12.24 40.57 33.36
CA ASP A 655 -11.57 40.25 34.63
C ASP A 655 -10.34 41.14 34.80
N GLY A 656 -10.55 42.44 35.02
CA GLY A 656 -9.49 43.44 35.20
C GLY A 656 -8.85 43.95 33.91
N GLU A 657 -7.56 44.31 33.97
CA GLU A 657 -6.82 44.75 32.78
C GLU A 657 -6.53 43.56 31.84
N PRO A 658 -6.74 43.72 30.51
CA PRO A 658 -6.45 42.65 29.55
C PRO A 658 -4.98 42.20 29.60
N PRO A 659 -4.70 40.90 29.79
CA PRO A 659 -3.32 40.40 29.86
C PRO A 659 -2.56 40.63 28.55
N LYS A 660 -1.26 40.92 28.69
CA LYS A 660 -0.34 41.10 27.56
C LYS A 660 0.31 39.77 27.16
N VAL A 661 0.36 39.50 25.86
CA VAL A 661 1.07 38.34 25.28
C VAL A 661 2.06 38.79 24.22
N ALA A 662 3.30 38.32 24.31
CA ALA A 662 4.34 38.58 23.32
C ALA A 662 4.46 37.41 22.35
N ILE A 663 4.55 37.71 21.06
CA ILE A 663 4.75 36.71 20.00
C ILE A 663 5.99 37.12 19.20
N VAL A 664 6.97 36.24 19.11
CA VAL A 664 8.22 36.48 18.40
C VAL A 664 8.17 35.73 17.07
N GLY A 665 8.09 36.48 15.97
CA GLY A 665 7.92 35.99 14.60
C GLY A 665 6.50 36.24 14.06
N SER A 666 6.40 36.86 12.88
CA SER A 666 5.12 37.12 12.19
C SER A 666 4.82 36.12 11.06
N GLY A 667 5.39 34.92 11.13
CA GLY A 667 5.03 33.83 10.23
C GLY A 667 3.59 33.32 10.45
N PRO A 668 3.17 32.29 9.69
CA PRO A 668 1.81 31.72 9.79
C PRO A 668 1.41 31.31 11.21
N ALA A 669 2.35 30.72 11.97
CA ALA A 669 2.12 30.33 13.36
C ALA A 669 1.89 31.53 14.28
N GLY A 670 2.76 32.54 14.21
CA GLY A 670 2.71 33.72 15.07
C GLY A 670 1.47 34.59 14.82
N ILE A 671 1.16 34.91 13.56
CA ILE A 671 -0.03 35.70 13.22
C ILE A 671 -1.32 34.93 13.56
N THR A 672 -1.36 33.62 13.33
CA THR A 672 -2.52 32.81 13.73
C THR A 672 -2.76 32.84 15.23
N ALA A 673 -1.69 32.67 16.03
CA ALA A 673 -1.80 32.74 17.47
C ALA A 673 -2.27 34.13 17.94
N ALA A 674 -1.70 35.19 17.34
CA ALA A 674 -2.09 36.57 17.63
C ALA A 674 -3.57 36.81 17.34
N HIS A 675 -4.05 36.36 16.18
CA HIS A 675 -5.44 36.49 15.77
C HIS A 675 -6.38 35.87 16.80
N TYR A 676 -6.20 34.59 17.13
CA TYR A 676 -7.12 33.91 18.06
C TYR A 676 -7.05 34.45 19.50
N LEU A 677 -5.87 34.84 20.00
CA LEU A 677 -5.74 35.48 21.30
C LEU A 677 -6.42 36.87 21.30
N SER A 678 -6.25 37.66 20.25
CA SER A 678 -6.88 38.99 20.14
C SER A 678 -8.41 38.93 20.18
N LEU A 679 -9.01 37.89 19.60
CA LEU A 679 -10.47 37.65 19.63
C LEU A 679 -10.97 37.26 21.02
N LYS A 680 -10.10 36.72 21.88
CA LYS A 680 -10.39 36.42 23.29
C LYS A 680 -10.18 37.63 24.22
N GLY A 681 -9.75 38.77 23.67
CA GLY A 681 -9.59 40.04 24.41
C GLY A 681 -8.17 40.33 24.88
N TYR A 682 -7.19 39.47 24.61
CA TYR A 682 -5.78 39.69 24.99
C TYR A 682 -5.15 40.84 24.21
N LYS A 683 -4.21 41.57 24.84
CA LYS A 683 -3.36 42.55 24.15
C LYS A 683 -2.10 41.86 23.66
N VAL A 684 -1.96 41.72 22.35
CA VAL A 684 -0.89 40.94 21.72
C VAL A 684 0.11 41.86 21.06
N THR A 685 1.41 41.63 21.29
CA THR A 685 2.48 42.29 20.54
C THR A 685 3.25 41.26 19.73
N ILE A 686 3.31 41.44 18.40
CA ILE A 686 4.12 40.63 17.49
C ILE A 686 5.43 41.37 17.22
N PHE A 687 6.55 40.71 17.44
CA PHE A 687 7.89 41.18 17.11
C PHE A 687 8.40 40.47 15.86
N GLU A 688 8.67 41.21 14.80
CA GLU A 688 9.17 40.69 13.52
C GLU A 688 10.56 41.23 13.24
N ALA A 689 11.49 40.34 12.89
CA ALA A 689 12.88 40.69 12.63
C ALA A 689 13.05 41.45 11.30
N GLU A 690 12.21 41.13 10.31
CA GLU A 690 12.18 41.77 9.00
C GLU A 690 11.39 43.08 8.98
N ASP A 691 11.49 43.83 7.87
CA ASP A 691 10.79 45.09 7.65
C ASP A 691 9.29 44.91 7.34
N LYS A 692 8.88 43.70 6.95
CA LYS A 692 7.50 43.35 6.57
C LYS A 692 7.02 42.06 7.26
N PRO A 693 5.73 41.96 7.59
CA PRO A 693 5.17 40.76 8.19
C PRO A 693 4.99 39.62 7.18
N GLY A 694 4.82 38.40 7.70
CA GLY A 694 4.52 37.19 6.93
C GLY A 694 5.61 36.12 6.97
N GLY A 695 6.78 36.43 7.53
CA GLY A 695 7.89 35.50 7.70
C GLY A 695 8.26 34.77 6.39
N MET A 696 8.39 33.45 6.44
CA MET A 696 8.76 32.63 5.29
C MET A 696 7.78 32.68 4.11
N LEU A 697 6.48 32.99 4.35
CA LEU A 697 5.52 33.18 3.25
C LEU A 697 5.95 34.33 2.32
N TYR A 698 6.44 35.41 2.91
CA TYR A 698 6.87 36.60 2.16
C TYR A 698 8.33 36.50 1.69
N CYS A 699 9.18 35.85 2.49
CA CYS A 699 10.62 35.79 2.23
C CYS A 699 10.99 34.71 1.21
N ALA A 700 10.43 33.51 1.31
CA ALA A 700 10.93 32.34 0.58
C ALA A 700 10.08 31.95 -0.63
N ILE A 701 8.76 32.15 -0.57
CA ILE A 701 7.86 31.70 -1.64
C ILE A 701 7.82 32.73 -2.79
N PRO A 702 8.12 32.34 -4.04
CA PRO A 702 8.08 33.25 -5.18
C PRO A 702 6.68 33.79 -5.51
N SER A 703 6.61 35.04 -5.99
CA SER A 703 5.35 35.71 -6.37
C SER A 703 4.52 34.97 -7.43
N TYR A 704 5.16 34.20 -8.31
CA TYR A 704 4.46 33.43 -9.35
C TYR A 704 3.60 32.30 -8.76
N ARG A 705 3.90 31.90 -7.51
CA ARG A 705 3.23 30.83 -6.77
C ARG A 705 2.35 31.40 -5.66
N LEU A 706 2.83 32.42 -4.96
CA LEU A 706 2.10 33.12 -3.91
C LEU A 706 2.28 34.63 -4.07
N PRO A 707 1.33 35.34 -4.71
CA PRO A 707 1.44 36.78 -4.90
C PRO A 707 1.50 37.54 -3.58
N LYS A 708 2.40 38.52 -3.50
CA LYS A 708 2.63 39.32 -2.28
C LYS A 708 1.39 40.09 -1.82
N GLU A 709 0.56 40.56 -2.77
CA GLU A 709 -0.68 41.25 -2.46
C GLU A 709 -1.71 40.33 -1.81
N VAL A 710 -1.72 39.04 -2.15
CA VAL A 710 -2.58 38.03 -1.51
C VAL A 710 -2.17 37.84 -0.05
N ILE A 711 -0.86 37.73 0.22
CA ILE A 711 -0.32 37.62 1.59
C ILE A 711 -0.72 38.86 2.39
N LYS A 712 -0.49 40.06 1.83
CA LYS A 712 -0.79 41.33 2.49
C LYS A 712 -2.29 41.46 2.81
N LYS A 713 -3.16 41.27 1.82
CA LYS A 713 -4.62 41.34 2.00
C LYS A 713 -5.09 40.38 3.09
N GLU A 714 -4.51 39.18 3.14
CA GLU A 714 -4.87 38.17 4.14
C GLU A 714 -4.39 38.54 5.54
N ILE A 715 -3.14 38.99 5.70
CA ILE A 715 -2.59 39.47 6.98
C ILE A 715 -3.41 40.65 7.51
N ASP A 716 -3.77 41.60 6.66
CA ASP A 716 -4.56 42.78 7.05
C ASP A 716 -5.91 42.38 7.66
N THR A 717 -6.53 41.28 7.21
CA THR A 717 -7.79 40.77 7.77
C THR A 717 -7.63 40.09 9.14
N LEU A 718 -6.41 39.72 9.52
CA LEU A 718 -6.10 39.04 10.77
C LEU A 718 -5.75 40.02 11.89
N LEU A 719 -5.19 41.18 11.52
CA LEU A 719 -4.83 42.25 12.43
C LEU A 719 -6.08 43.01 12.92
N ASN A 720 -6.02 43.51 14.15
CA ASN A 720 -7.06 44.35 14.74
C ASN A 720 -6.48 45.19 15.90
N ASP A 721 -7.30 46.02 16.53
CA ASP A 721 -6.90 46.97 17.58
C ASP A 721 -6.31 46.34 18.86
N ASN A 722 -6.38 45.02 19.01
CA ASN A 722 -5.73 44.28 20.10
C ASN A 722 -4.34 43.74 19.72
N ILE A 723 -3.90 43.90 18.47
CA ILE A 723 -2.62 43.42 17.97
C ILE A 723 -1.72 44.60 17.62
N THR A 724 -0.53 44.65 18.22
CA THR A 724 0.53 45.59 17.86
C THR A 724 1.64 44.85 17.12
N LEU A 725 1.93 45.24 15.89
CA LEU A 725 3.03 44.67 15.09
C LEU A 725 4.25 45.59 15.15
N LYS A 726 5.41 45.04 15.54
CA LYS A 726 6.71 45.72 15.58
C LYS A 726 7.70 45.03 14.65
N CYS A 727 7.87 45.58 13.45
CA CYS A 727 8.88 45.13 12.48
C CYS A 727 10.29 45.62 12.87
N ASN A 728 11.31 45.09 12.21
CA ASN A 728 12.73 45.37 12.47
C ASN A 728 13.15 45.15 13.94
N THR A 729 12.48 44.24 14.65
CA THR A 729 12.72 43.96 16.07
C THR A 729 12.94 42.46 16.28
N ALA A 730 14.17 42.08 16.64
CA ALA A 730 14.62 40.69 16.72
C ALA A 730 15.00 40.28 18.15
N LEU A 731 14.63 39.06 18.53
CA LEU A 731 15.01 38.44 19.79
C LEU A 731 16.53 38.25 19.86
N GLY A 732 17.15 38.64 20.98
CA GLY A 732 18.59 38.58 21.21
C GLY A 732 19.38 39.80 20.72
N ARG A 733 18.88 40.50 19.69
CA ARG A 733 19.44 41.78 19.24
C ARG A 733 18.83 42.96 19.99
N ASP A 734 17.50 43.02 20.02
CA ASP A 734 16.75 44.20 20.49
C ASP A 734 16.09 43.98 21.86
N PHE A 735 15.78 42.73 22.21
CA PHE A 735 15.17 42.36 23.50
C PHE A 735 15.48 40.90 23.88
N THR A 736 15.22 40.53 25.13
CA THR A 736 15.34 39.15 25.64
C THR A 736 13.99 38.63 26.16
N VAL A 737 13.86 37.32 26.35
CA VAL A 737 12.65 36.74 26.94
C VAL A 737 12.46 37.23 28.39
N ASP A 738 13.54 37.39 29.15
CA ASP A 738 13.48 37.94 30.51
C ASP A 738 12.89 39.36 30.50
N LYS A 739 13.34 40.21 29.58
CA LYS A 739 12.86 41.58 29.43
C LYS A 739 11.35 41.64 29.11
N LEU A 740 10.84 40.69 28.31
CA LEU A 740 9.40 40.62 28.05
C LEU A 740 8.59 40.33 29.33
N PHE A 741 9.07 39.45 30.22
CA PHE A 741 8.37 39.23 31.48
C PHE A 741 8.46 40.44 32.43
N GLU A 742 9.59 41.17 32.42
CA GLU A 742 9.72 42.45 33.14
C GLU A 742 8.76 43.52 32.62
N ASP A 743 8.45 43.51 31.31
CA ASP A 743 7.51 44.43 30.67
C ASP A 743 6.03 43.97 30.82
N ASP A 744 5.76 43.08 31.78
CA ASP A 744 4.44 42.56 32.19
C ASP A 744 3.72 41.69 31.15
N TYR A 745 4.46 41.08 30.21
CA TYR A 745 3.89 40.03 29.36
C TYR A 745 3.68 38.74 30.16
N LYS A 746 2.44 38.23 30.20
CA LYS A 746 2.07 37.03 30.98
C LYS A 746 2.46 35.72 30.29
N ALA A 747 2.62 35.76 28.97
CA ALA A 747 3.09 34.63 28.18
C ALA A 747 3.89 35.11 26.96
N VAL A 748 4.82 34.27 26.51
CA VAL A 748 5.65 34.49 25.32
C VAL A 748 5.53 33.29 24.39
N LEU A 749 5.25 33.53 23.11
CA LEU A 749 5.30 32.52 22.05
C LEU A 749 6.52 32.76 21.15
N LEU A 750 7.37 31.76 21.02
CA LEU A 750 8.45 31.72 20.04
C LEU A 750 7.95 31.03 18.76
N ALA A 751 7.76 31.80 17.70
CA ALA A 751 7.25 31.36 16.40
C ALA A 751 8.22 31.73 15.26
N LEU A 752 9.51 31.43 15.46
CA LEU A 752 10.59 31.75 14.53
C LEU A 752 10.57 30.77 13.33
N GLY A 753 10.78 31.28 12.12
CA GLY A 753 10.83 30.46 10.90
C GLY A 753 12.20 29.80 10.66
N ALA A 754 12.27 28.87 9.69
CA ALA A 754 13.52 28.26 9.22
C ALA A 754 14.30 29.19 8.24
N HIS A 755 14.84 30.31 8.75
CA HIS A 755 15.44 31.35 7.90
C HIS A 755 16.87 31.07 7.39
N LYS A 756 17.46 29.89 7.65
CA LYS A 756 18.81 29.52 7.17
C LYS A 756 18.80 28.21 6.37
N SER A 757 19.62 28.14 5.32
CA SER A 757 19.89 26.86 4.64
C SER A 757 20.99 26.08 5.36
N LYS A 758 20.94 24.75 5.25
CA LYS A 758 22.03 23.88 5.72
C LYS A 758 23.23 23.94 4.77
N PRO A 759 24.46 24.03 5.29
CA PRO A 759 25.66 23.99 4.46
C PRO A 759 25.98 22.57 3.97
N LEU A 760 26.68 22.48 2.84
CA LEU A 760 27.26 21.28 2.25
C LEU A 760 28.51 20.79 3.01
N HIS A 761 29.16 21.68 3.77
CA HIS A 761 30.43 21.45 4.44
C HIS A 761 31.56 21.10 3.47
N MET A 762 31.63 21.83 2.35
CA MET A 762 32.68 21.65 1.34
C MET A 762 33.67 22.83 1.31
N GLU A 763 34.88 22.56 0.83
CA GLU A 763 35.85 23.60 0.50
C GLU A 763 35.26 24.52 -0.60
N ASN A 764 35.49 25.83 -0.47
CA ASN A 764 34.98 26.87 -1.38
C ASN A 764 33.44 27.05 -1.39
N GLU A 765 32.75 26.71 -0.30
CA GLU A 765 31.29 26.91 -0.20
C GLU A 765 30.88 28.40 -0.02
N ASP A 766 31.76 29.25 0.52
CA ASP A 766 31.49 30.67 0.80
C ASP A 766 32.08 31.64 -0.26
N ILE A 767 32.32 31.16 -1.49
CA ILE A 767 32.88 31.98 -2.58
C ILE A 767 31.81 32.77 -3.34
N ALA A 768 32.24 33.75 -4.13
CA ALA A 768 31.35 34.48 -5.03
C ALA A 768 30.75 33.55 -6.09
N GLY A 769 29.42 33.57 -6.21
CA GLY A 769 28.66 32.70 -7.13
C GLY A 769 28.03 31.47 -6.46
N VAL A 770 28.32 31.18 -5.19
CA VAL A 770 27.64 30.14 -4.41
C VAL A 770 26.67 30.80 -3.44
N TYR A 771 25.40 30.40 -3.47
CA TYR A 771 24.35 30.98 -2.65
C TYR A 771 23.54 29.92 -1.88
N PRO A 772 23.36 30.07 -0.57
CA PRO A 772 22.35 29.35 0.18
C PRO A 772 20.94 29.66 -0.37
N SER A 773 20.09 28.63 -0.53
CA SER A 773 18.76 28.77 -1.16
C SER A 773 17.86 29.81 -0.49
N ILE A 774 17.78 29.84 0.84
CA ILE A 774 16.92 30.77 1.58
C ILE A 774 17.44 32.20 1.46
N GLN A 775 18.75 32.40 1.48
CA GLN A 775 19.34 33.71 1.26
C GLN A 775 19.04 34.21 -0.17
N PHE A 776 19.25 33.35 -1.17
CA PHE A 776 18.95 33.67 -2.57
C PHE A 776 17.49 34.06 -2.77
N LEU A 777 16.55 33.21 -2.32
CA LEU A 777 15.11 33.46 -2.44
C LEU A 777 14.70 34.74 -1.70
N LYS A 778 15.21 34.96 -0.49
CA LYS A 778 14.90 36.15 0.33
C LYS A 778 15.37 37.44 -0.33
N LEU A 779 16.59 37.49 -0.86
CA LEU A 779 17.12 38.67 -1.54
C LEU A 779 16.33 38.97 -2.83
N CYS A 780 16.01 37.92 -3.61
CA CYS A 780 15.18 38.07 -4.81
C CYS A 780 13.76 38.56 -4.46
N ASN A 781 13.12 37.96 -3.45
CA ASN A 781 11.74 38.28 -3.10
C ASN A 781 11.62 39.63 -2.38
N MET A 782 12.47 39.93 -1.40
CA MET A 782 12.32 41.14 -0.59
C MET A 782 12.92 42.37 -1.26
N LYS A 783 14.08 42.22 -1.90
CA LYS A 783 14.86 43.33 -2.46
C LYS A 783 14.87 43.40 -3.99
N GLY A 784 14.37 42.37 -4.69
CA GLY A 784 14.36 42.34 -6.14
C GLY A 784 15.73 42.14 -6.77
N GLU A 785 16.71 41.63 -6.01
CA GLU A 785 18.08 41.41 -6.48
C GLU A 785 18.12 40.34 -7.59
N GLN A 786 19.05 40.51 -8.54
CA GLN A 786 19.33 39.56 -9.62
C GLN A 786 20.70 38.94 -9.35
N LEU A 787 20.72 37.81 -8.66
CA LEU A 787 21.94 37.16 -8.15
C LEU A 787 22.46 36.04 -9.05
N ALA A 788 21.58 35.42 -9.85
CA ALA A 788 21.93 34.31 -10.72
C ALA A 788 22.33 34.81 -12.12
N LYS A 789 23.40 34.22 -12.66
CA LYS A 789 23.92 34.51 -14.00
C LYS A 789 24.55 33.27 -14.63
N GLY A 790 24.66 33.27 -15.96
CA GLY A 790 25.26 32.21 -16.76
C GLY A 790 24.56 30.87 -16.57
N ARG A 791 25.35 29.83 -16.34
CA ARG A 791 24.89 28.47 -16.08
C ARG A 791 24.65 28.26 -14.59
N VAL A 792 23.41 27.98 -14.23
CA VAL A 792 22.99 27.87 -12.83
C VAL A 792 22.81 26.41 -12.44
N GLY A 793 23.50 25.98 -11.39
CA GLY A 793 23.28 24.69 -10.75
C GLY A 793 22.48 24.84 -9.47
N VAL A 794 21.53 23.94 -9.21
CA VAL A 794 20.78 23.90 -7.94
C VAL A 794 20.91 22.51 -7.32
N ILE A 795 21.51 22.42 -6.14
CA ILE A 795 21.66 21.15 -5.42
C ILE A 795 20.46 20.96 -4.50
N GLY A 796 19.66 19.92 -4.74
CA GLY A 796 18.49 19.61 -3.91
C GLY A 796 17.34 19.00 -4.70
N GLY A 797 16.30 18.57 -3.99
CA GLY A 797 15.09 18.02 -4.62
C GLY A 797 13.78 18.40 -3.92
N GLY A 798 13.83 19.29 -2.92
CA GLY A 798 12.65 19.79 -2.21
C GLY A 798 12.04 21.01 -2.88
N ASN A 799 10.90 21.48 -2.38
CA ASN A 799 10.19 22.63 -2.94
C ASN A 799 11.08 23.89 -3.06
N SER A 800 11.92 24.16 -2.06
CA SER A 800 12.85 25.31 -2.08
C SER A 800 13.91 25.21 -3.20
N ALA A 801 14.28 23.99 -3.60
CA ALA A 801 15.18 23.77 -4.74
C ALA A 801 14.47 24.08 -6.07
N ILE A 802 13.22 23.62 -6.22
CA ILE A 802 12.39 23.93 -7.39
C ILE A 802 12.12 25.44 -7.48
N ASP A 803 11.75 26.06 -6.37
CA ASP A 803 11.47 27.50 -6.31
C ASP A 803 12.71 28.33 -6.61
N ALA A 804 13.89 27.95 -6.09
CA ALA A 804 15.14 28.60 -6.43
C ALA A 804 15.52 28.44 -7.90
N ALA A 805 15.35 27.24 -8.48
CA ALA A 805 15.64 26.98 -9.89
C ALA A 805 14.74 27.80 -10.83
N ARG A 806 13.43 27.83 -10.53
CA ARG A 806 12.44 28.60 -11.31
C ARG A 806 12.59 30.11 -11.12
N MET A 807 12.99 30.56 -9.93
CA MET A 807 13.36 31.96 -9.66
C MET A 807 14.60 32.35 -10.48
N ALA A 808 15.65 31.53 -10.48
CA ALA A 808 16.88 31.78 -11.24
C ALA A 808 16.62 31.84 -12.75
N LEU A 809 15.82 30.91 -13.29
CA LEU A 809 15.49 30.87 -14.72
C LEU A 809 14.86 32.17 -15.24
N ARG A 810 14.17 32.92 -14.38
CA ARG A 810 13.48 34.16 -14.74
C ARG A 810 14.37 35.41 -14.64
N GLN A 811 15.65 35.25 -14.28
CA GLN A 811 16.62 36.34 -14.20
C GLN A 811 17.27 36.61 -15.56
N LYS A 812 17.64 37.87 -15.81
CA LYS A 812 18.00 38.34 -17.16
C LYS A 812 19.25 37.68 -17.74
N ASP A 813 20.24 37.39 -16.89
CA ASP A 813 21.57 36.95 -17.32
C ASP A 813 21.76 35.43 -17.18
N VAL A 814 20.67 34.66 -17.06
CA VAL A 814 20.71 33.20 -16.91
C VAL A 814 20.52 32.51 -18.25
N GLU A 815 21.47 31.65 -18.62
CA GLU A 815 21.45 30.89 -19.88
C GLU A 815 20.64 29.59 -19.75
N ASN A 816 20.88 28.85 -18.67
CA ASN A 816 20.18 27.61 -18.36
C ASN A 816 20.27 27.29 -16.85
N VAL A 817 19.36 26.43 -16.40
CA VAL A 817 19.29 25.97 -15.00
C VAL A 817 19.26 24.45 -14.96
N THR A 818 20.12 23.88 -14.13
CA THR A 818 20.21 22.43 -13.89
C THR A 818 20.03 22.12 -12.41
N ILE A 819 19.07 21.25 -12.10
CA ILE A 819 18.88 20.69 -10.76
C ILE A 819 19.69 19.39 -10.65
N LEU A 820 20.46 19.27 -9.57
CA LEU A 820 21.31 18.12 -9.25
C LEU A 820 20.72 17.40 -8.03
N TYR A 821 20.25 16.17 -8.24
CA TYR A 821 19.62 15.37 -7.18
C TYR A 821 20.29 14.01 -7.00
N ARG A 822 20.54 13.65 -5.74
CA ARG A 822 21.30 12.44 -5.36
C ARG A 822 20.56 11.12 -5.56
N ARG A 823 19.24 11.13 -5.72
CA ARG A 823 18.40 9.95 -5.98
C ARG A 823 17.65 10.11 -7.31
N THR A 824 16.66 9.26 -7.60
CA THR A 824 15.84 9.37 -8.81
C THR A 824 14.74 10.42 -8.65
N ARG A 825 14.08 10.76 -9.77
CA ARG A 825 12.93 11.68 -9.80
C ARG A 825 11.83 11.27 -8.82
N LYS A 826 11.59 9.97 -8.65
CA LYS A 826 10.55 9.44 -7.78
C LYS A 826 10.80 9.74 -6.30
N GLU A 827 12.05 9.85 -5.86
CA GLU A 827 12.37 10.16 -4.46
C GLU A 827 12.52 11.66 -4.17
N MET A 828 12.24 12.56 -5.13
CA MET A 828 12.30 14.00 -4.91
C MET A 828 11.20 14.44 -3.92
N PRO A 829 11.53 15.19 -2.85
CA PRO A 829 10.53 15.66 -1.89
C PRO A 829 9.60 16.78 -2.38
N ALA A 830 9.91 17.45 -3.49
CA ALA A 830 9.06 18.50 -4.05
C ALA A 830 7.72 17.93 -4.57
N PHE A 831 6.69 18.77 -4.63
CA PHE A 831 5.41 18.34 -5.19
C PHE A 831 5.57 17.96 -6.66
N ALA A 832 4.97 16.84 -7.08
CA ALA A 832 5.09 16.31 -8.44
C ALA A 832 4.74 17.36 -9.51
N GLU A 833 3.64 18.08 -9.27
CA GLU A 833 3.18 19.20 -10.07
C GLU A 833 4.23 20.31 -10.29
N GLU A 834 5.04 20.60 -9.27
CA GLU A 834 6.08 21.64 -9.34
C GLU A 834 7.32 21.14 -10.09
N ILE A 835 7.64 19.84 -9.95
CA ILE A 835 8.71 19.17 -10.72
C ILE A 835 8.35 19.20 -12.20
N GLU A 836 7.13 18.80 -12.55
CA GLU A 836 6.62 18.84 -13.93
C GLU A 836 6.61 20.26 -14.49
N ALA A 837 6.18 21.23 -13.68
CA ALA A 837 6.18 22.63 -14.08
C ALA A 837 7.59 23.17 -14.37
N ALA A 838 8.61 22.73 -13.61
CA ALA A 838 10.01 23.08 -13.81
C ALA A 838 10.57 22.44 -15.10
N GLU A 839 10.29 21.15 -15.35
CA GLU A 839 10.70 20.45 -16.56
C GLU A 839 10.09 21.09 -17.82
N GLN A 840 8.79 21.44 -17.78
CA GLN A 840 8.11 22.16 -18.85
C GLN A 840 8.70 23.55 -19.11
N GLU A 841 9.22 24.21 -18.07
CA GLU A 841 9.95 25.49 -18.18
C GLU A 841 11.37 25.31 -18.75
N GLY A 842 11.82 24.08 -19.02
CA GLY A 842 13.14 23.79 -19.59
C GLY A 842 14.26 23.66 -18.55
N ILE A 843 13.91 23.52 -17.27
CA ILE A 843 14.89 23.23 -16.22
C ILE A 843 15.32 21.77 -16.34
N LYS A 844 16.62 21.53 -16.49
CA LYS A 844 17.17 20.18 -16.61
C LYS A 844 17.28 19.55 -15.23
N ILE A 845 16.76 18.35 -15.03
CA ILE A 845 16.92 17.59 -13.78
C ILE A 845 17.89 16.44 -14.03
N VAL A 846 19.05 16.48 -13.37
CA VAL A 846 20.03 15.39 -13.38
C VAL A 846 19.90 14.65 -12.05
N THR A 847 19.54 13.37 -12.15
CA THR A 847 19.34 12.48 -11.02
C THR A 847 20.57 11.61 -10.78
N LEU A 848 20.59 10.91 -9.64
CA LEU A 848 21.69 10.03 -9.24
C LEU A 848 23.06 10.71 -9.28
N VAL A 849 23.12 11.97 -8.84
CA VAL A 849 24.34 12.77 -8.83
C VAL A 849 24.52 13.47 -7.49
N SER A 850 25.75 13.46 -6.95
CA SER A 850 26.09 14.18 -5.72
C SER A 850 27.29 15.08 -5.92
N PRO A 851 27.31 16.28 -5.31
CA PRO A 851 28.46 17.15 -5.37
C PRO A 851 29.62 16.54 -4.56
N SER A 852 30.83 16.59 -5.09
CA SER A 852 32.07 16.18 -4.41
C SER A 852 32.98 17.36 -4.08
N LYS A 853 33.11 18.34 -4.99
CA LYS A 853 33.97 19.51 -4.79
C LYS A 853 33.49 20.75 -5.54
N VAL A 854 33.59 21.93 -4.91
CA VAL A 854 33.36 23.22 -5.56
C VAL A 854 34.66 23.76 -6.14
N ILE A 855 34.70 23.99 -7.45
CA ILE A 855 35.88 24.48 -8.18
C ILE A 855 35.76 25.99 -8.39
N ALA A 856 36.82 26.71 -7.99
CA ALA A 856 36.89 28.15 -8.05
C ALA A 856 38.17 28.61 -8.74
N SER A 857 38.08 29.73 -9.47
CA SER A 857 39.22 30.51 -9.98
C SER A 857 39.04 31.96 -9.55
N ASP A 858 40.10 32.60 -9.06
CA ASP A 858 40.08 34.01 -8.63
C ASP A 858 38.93 34.35 -7.66
N GLY A 859 38.62 33.43 -6.74
CA GLY A 859 37.55 33.59 -5.74
C GLY A 859 36.12 33.49 -6.30
N HIS A 860 35.96 33.07 -7.55
CA HIS A 860 34.66 32.89 -8.22
C HIS A 860 34.44 31.43 -8.60
N LEU A 861 33.18 30.99 -8.51
CA LEU A 861 32.74 29.68 -9.00
C LEU A 861 33.01 29.53 -10.50
N THR A 862 33.60 28.42 -10.92
CA THR A 862 33.77 28.06 -12.33
C THR A 862 33.18 26.70 -12.69
N ALA A 863 33.17 25.75 -11.75
CA ALA A 863 32.60 24.42 -11.95
C ALA A 863 32.24 23.72 -10.62
N LEU A 864 31.43 22.69 -10.72
CA LEU A 864 31.11 21.75 -9.64
C LEU A 864 31.51 20.35 -10.06
N GLU A 865 32.38 19.71 -9.28
CA GLU A 865 32.68 18.30 -9.42
C GLU A 865 31.55 17.47 -8.82
N CYS A 866 31.09 16.47 -9.57
CA CYS A 866 29.99 15.60 -9.21
C CYS A 866 30.36 14.13 -9.39
N ILE A 867 29.83 13.28 -8.52
CA ILE A 867 29.96 11.82 -8.59
C ILE A 867 28.61 11.18 -8.90
N LYS A 868 28.59 10.10 -9.71
CA LYS A 868 27.37 9.34 -9.96
C LYS A 868 27.04 8.45 -8.77
N ASN A 869 25.75 8.23 -8.54
CA ASN A 869 25.24 7.35 -7.51
C ASN A 869 24.51 6.14 -8.12
N GLU A 870 24.51 5.04 -7.40
CA GLU A 870 23.56 3.93 -7.56
C GLU A 870 22.61 3.84 -6.36
N LEU A 871 21.49 3.14 -6.51
CA LEU A 871 20.53 2.94 -5.44
C LEU A 871 20.85 1.67 -4.65
N GLY A 872 21.36 1.84 -3.43
CA GLY A 872 21.54 0.77 -2.47
C GLY A 872 20.27 0.44 -1.68
N ASP A 873 20.45 -0.12 -0.49
CA ASP A 873 19.35 -0.56 0.38
C ASP A 873 18.40 0.56 0.79
N ILE A 874 17.18 0.18 1.17
CA ILE A 874 16.15 1.08 1.68
C ILE A 874 16.61 1.63 3.05
N ASP A 875 16.67 2.95 3.18
CA ASP A 875 16.95 3.63 4.45
C ASP A 875 15.74 3.64 5.39
N SER A 876 15.94 4.11 6.63
CA SER A 876 14.89 4.22 7.65
C SER A 876 13.75 5.16 7.26
N SER A 877 13.88 5.95 6.19
CA SER A 877 12.80 6.77 5.63
C SER A 877 11.99 6.04 4.54
N GLY A 878 12.34 4.79 4.21
CA GLY A 878 11.70 4.01 3.15
C GLY A 878 12.23 4.33 1.75
N ARG A 879 13.29 5.14 1.63
CA ARG A 879 13.90 5.52 0.34
C ARG A 879 15.21 4.77 0.13
N ARG A 880 15.53 4.38 -1.10
CA ARG A 880 16.84 3.78 -1.39
C ARG A 880 17.98 4.75 -1.11
N ARG A 881 19.05 4.24 -0.50
CA ARG A 881 20.25 5.03 -0.19
C ARG A 881 21.03 5.30 -1.47
N PRO A 882 21.44 6.55 -1.72
CA PRO A 882 22.39 6.82 -2.80
C PRO A 882 23.78 6.36 -2.36
N VAL A 883 24.40 5.49 -3.16
CA VAL A 883 25.76 4.99 -2.95
C VAL A 883 26.65 5.56 -4.06
N PRO A 884 27.70 6.34 -3.73
CA PRO A 884 28.58 6.92 -4.75
C PRO A 884 29.39 5.85 -5.49
N VAL A 885 29.42 5.94 -6.82
CA VAL A 885 30.20 5.06 -7.70
C VAL A 885 31.56 5.71 -7.94
N LYS A 886 32.58 5.24 -7.21
CA LYS A 886 33.96 5.76 -7.33
C LYS A 886 34.49 5.67 -8.77
N GLY A 887 35.23 6.67 -9.23
CA GLY A 887 35.79 6.73 -10.58
C GLY A 887 34.83 7.29 -11.64
N THR A 888 33.69 7.86 -11.22
CA THR A 888 32.70 8.51 -12.10
C THR A 888 32.63 10.02 -11.92
N GLU A 889 33.64 10.58 -11.27
CA GLU A 889 33.78 12.01 -11.01
C GLU A 889 33.85 12.77 -12.35
N HIS A 890 33.02 13.80 -12.49
CA HIS A 890 32.97 14.65 -13.68
C HIS A 890 32.66 16.10 -13.30
N LEU A 891 33.16 17.02 -14.10
CA LEU A 891 32.96 18.46 -13.89
C LEU A 891 31.71 18.94 -14.63
N ILE A 892 30.91 19.75 -13.93
CA ILE A 892 29.81 20.52 -14.49
C ILE A 892 30.19 21.99 -14.38
N GLU A 893 30.43 22.64 -15.50
CA GLU A 893 30.77 24.06 -15.52
C GLU A 893 29.54 24.91 -15.14
N LEU A 894 29.71 25.79 -14.15
CA LEU A 894 28.64 26.59 -13.54
C LEU A 894 29.19 27.97 -13.18
N ASP A 895 28.36 28.99 -13.41
CA ASP A 895 28.64 30.39 -13.06
C ASP A 895 27.90 30.80 -11.77
N THR A 896 26.82 30.08 -11.44
CA THR A 896 26.08 30.21 -10.19
C THR A 896 25.73 28.84 -9.62
N LEU A 897 25.88 28.65 -8.31
CA LEU A 897 25.46 27.46 -7.58
C LEU A 897 24.51 27.84 -6.45
N ILE A 898 23.34 27.20 -6.39
CA ILE A 898 22.36 27.39 -5.32
C ILE A 898 22.24 26.11 -4.50
N VAL A 899 22.41 26.24 -3.19
CA VAL A 899 22.45 25.10 -2.25
C VAL A 899 21.13 24.97 -1.50
N ALA A 900 20.36 23.91 -1.79
CA ALA A 900 19.00 23.67 -1.28
C ALA A 900 18.85 22.25 -0.67
N ILE A 901 19.76 21.87 0.24
CA ILE A 901 19.80 20.55 0.87
C ILE A 901 19.07 20.45 2.22
N GLY A 902 18.31 21.49 2.58
CA GLY A 902 17.50 21.57 3.79
C GLY A 902 17.64 22.93 4.49
N GLU A 903 16.78 23.16 5.48
CA GLU A 903 16.68 24.43 6.20
C GLU A 903 16.78 24.21 7.72
N ASP A 904 17.08 25.28 8.44
CA ASP A 904 17.20 25.37 9.90
C ASP A 904 16.74 26.78 10.31
N SER A 905 16.17 26.94 11.52
CA SER A 905 15.96 28.25 12.14
C SER A 905 17.28 28.99 12.37
N GLY A 906 18.38 28.24 12.48
CA GLY A 906 19.73 28.76 12.57
C GLY A 906 20.15 29.06 14.01
N ILE A 907 21.46 28.96 14.25
CA ILE A 907 22.05 29.16 15.59
C ILE A 907 21.70 30.55 16.14
N ASP A 908 21.71 31.60 15.32
CA ASP A 908 21.44 32.97 15.78
C ASP A 908 20.00 33.18 16.26
N ALA A 909 19.04 32.43 15.72
CA ALA A 909 17.65 32.48 16.18
C ALA A 909 17.45 31.73 17.51
N ILE A 910 18.32 30.77 17.81
CA ILE A 910 18.18 29.82 18.92
C ILE A 910 19.11 30.12 20.09
N ALA A 911 20.27 30.73 19.83
CA ALA A 911 21.18 31.22 20.84
C ALA A 911 20.47 32.13 21.86
N PRO A 912 19.61 33.09 21.47
CA PRO A 912 18.83 33.89 22.40
C PRO A 912 17.85 33.07 23.26
N ALA A 913 17.26 32.01 22.71
CA ALA A 913 16.41 31.09 23.46
C ALA A 913 17.23 30.28 24.50
N ARG A 914 18.42 29.79 24.12
CA ARG A 914 19.35 29.10 25.04
C ARG A 914 19.81 30.03 26.17
N MET A 915 20.17 31.27 25.84
CA MET A 915 20.53 32.30 26.83
C MET A 915 19.38 32.58 27.81
N SER A 916 18.13 32.42 27.35
CA SER A 916 16.93 32.55 28.18
C SER A 916 16.56 31.27 28.97
N ARG A 917 17.48 30.29 29.07
CA ARG A 917 17.32 28.99 29.75
C ARG A 917 16.25 28.07 29.14
N ILE A 918 16.02 28.17 27.83
CA ILE A 918 15.10 27.30 27.10
C ILE A 918 15.87 26.11 26.51
N GLU A 919 15.37 24.89 26.73
CA GLU A 919 15.95 23.67 26.20
C GLU A 919 15.80 23.57 24.68
N THR A 920 16.86 23.11 24.02
CA THR A 920 16.90 22.90 22.57
C THR A 920 17.33 21.48 22.23
N THR A 921 16.90 20.98 21.08
CA THR A 921 17.30 19.68 20.55
C THR A 921 18.66 19.74 19.85
N LYS A 922 19.22 18.56 19.53
CA LYS A 922 20.44 18.43 18.70
C LYS A 922 20.29 18.96 17.27
N TRP A 923 19.06 19.23 16.83
CA TRP A 923 18.75 19.69 15.48
C TRP A 923 18.58 21.20 15.38
N ASN A 924 19.00 21.95 16.42
CA ASN A 924 18.69 23.37 16.56
C ASN A 924 17.19 23.61 16.42
N THR A 925 16.40 22.95 17.27
CA THR A 925 14.98 23.30 17.46
C THR A 925 14.69 23.46 18.95
N VAL A 926 13.63 24.19 19.31
CA VAL A 926 13.18 24.35 20.70
C VAL A 926 12.43 23.10 21.14
N LYS A 927 12.77 22.58 22.32
CA LYS A 927 12.11 21.41 22.90
C LYS A 927 10.84 21.86 23.64
N VAL A 928 9.73 21.23 23.31
CA VAL A 928 8.41 21.48 23.92
C VAL A 928 7.72 20.18 24.30
N ASP A 929 6.71 20.26 25.17
CA ASP A 929 5.74 19.17 25.32
C ASP A 929 4.89 19.07 24.04
N PRO A 930 4.80 17.90 23.39
CA PRO A 930 4.17 17.76 22.07
C PRO A 930 2.65 18.00 22.08
N VAL A 931 2.00 17.90 23.25
CA VAL A 931 0.56 18.10 23.41
C VAL A 931 0.24 19.56 23.72
N THR A 932 1.08 20.24 24.50
CA THR A 932 0.78 21.57 25.05
C THR A 932 1.64 22.69 24.48
N LEU A 933 2.71 22.36 23.75
CA LEU A 933 3.67 23.29 23.15
C LEU A 933 4.42 24.19 24.15
N ILE A 934 4.29 23.93 25.46
CA ILE A 934 5.04 24.65 26.49
C ILE A 934 6.49 24.17 26.53
N THR A 935 7.42 25.08 26.74
CA THR A 935 8.84 24.78 26.94
C THR A 935 9.11 24.36 28.39
N ASN A 936 10.37 24.09 28.72
CA ASN A 936 10.81 23.90 30.11
C ASN A 936 10.69 25.19 30.96
N ARG A 937 10.51 26.36 30.34
CA ARG A 937 10.35 27.64 31.03
C ARG A 937 8.85 27.99 31.15
N PRO A 938 8.31 28.15 32.38
CA PRO A 938 6.91 28.52 32.59
C PRO A 938 6.53 29.80 31.84
N GLY A 939 5.36 29.79 31.20
CA GLY A 939 4.84 30.92 30.43
C GLY A 939 5.49 31.12 29.06
N VAL A 940 6.44 30.26 28.66
CA VAL A 940 7.07 30.30 27.33
C VAL A 940 6.65 29.09 26.50
N PHE A 941 6.07 29.38 25.34
CA PHE A 941 5.62 28.41 24.35
C PHE A 941 6.47 28.53 23.08
N ALA A 942 6.57 27.47 22.29
CA ALA A 942 7.18 27.53 20.97
C ALA A 942 6.37 26.73 19.95
N ALA A 943 6.32 27.22 18.70
CA ALA A 943 5.48 26.64 17.66
C ALA A 943 5.98 26.96 16.25
N GLY A 944 5.60 26.15 15.26
CA GLY A 944 6.07 26.26 13.88
C GLY A 944 7.47 25.68 13.68
N ASP A 945 8.19 26.20 12.68
CA ASP A 945 9.47 25.63 12.24
C ASP A 945 10.52 25.56 13.34
N VAL A 946 10.51 26.52 14.29
CA VAL A 946 11.44 26.52 15.44
C VAL A 946 11.32 25.27 16.32
N VAL A 947 10.20 24.53 16.25
CA VAL A 947 10.00 23.28 17.00
C VAL A 947 10.24 22.05 16.13
N ARG A 948 9.63 22.01 14.94
CA ARG A 948 9.61 20.82 14.07
C ARG A 948 10.72 20.79 13.02
N GLY A 949 11.38 21.91 12.77
CA GLY A 949 12.12 22.14 11.53
C GLY A 949 11.20 22.59 10.40
N PRO A 950 11.73 22.84 9.19
CA PRO A 950 10.95 23.29 8.04
C PRO A 950 9.82 22.30 7.71
N ASP A 951 8.59 22.79 7.72
CA ASP A 951 7.38 22.00 7.54
C ASP A 951 6.37 22.74 6.64
N THR A 952 5.17 22.20 6.49
CA THR A 952 4.13 22.77 5.64
C THR A 952 3.44 23.97 6.29
N VAL A 953 2.97 24.90 5.46
CA VAL A 953 2.27 26.13 5.92
C VAL A 953 1.05 25.80 6.80
N ILE A 954 0.30 24.74 6.45
CA ILE A 954 -0.91 24.37 7.18
C ILE A 954 -0.62 23.85 8.60
N GLU A 955 0.52 23.17 8.78
CA GLU A 955 0.99 22.71 10.10
C GLU A 955 1.43 23.88 10.98
N ALA A 956 2.09 24.89 10.40
CA ALA A 956 2.44 26.12 11.13
C ALA A 956 1.19 26.87 11.61
N ILE A 957 0.14 26.95 10.79
CA ILE A 957 -1.14 27.57 11.17
C ILE A 957 -1.81 26.77 12.30
N ALA A 958 -1.81 25.43 12.21
CA ALA A 958 -2.37 24.56 13.24
C ALA A 958 -1.67 24.77 14.59
N ASP A 959 -0.35 24.89 14.56
CA ASP A 959 0.49 25.22 15.71
C ASP A 959 0.17 26.57 16.34
N GLY A 960 -0.07 27.60 15.52
CA GLY A 960 -0.52 28.90 16.00
C GLY A 960 -1.87 28.81 16.72
N LYS A 961 -2.82 28.07 16.15
CA LYS A 961 -4.17 27.87 16.72
C LYS A 961 -4.11 27.10 18.05
N LYS A 962 -3.27 26.06 18.09
CA LYS A 962 -3.00 25.28 19.30
C LYS A 962 -2.33 26.14 20.38
N SER A 963 -1.31 26.91 20.00
CA SER A 963 -0.59 27.81 20.92
C SER A 963 -1.51 28.84 21.55
N ALA A 964 -2.39 29.49 20.77
CA ALA A 964 -3.38 30.42 21.30
C ALA A 964 -4.29 29.78 22.37
N THR A 965 -4.70 28.53 22.13
CA THR A 965 -5.53 27.78 23.08
C THR A 965 -4.76 27.44 24.36
N MET A 966 -3.49 27.02 24.24
CA MET A 966 -2.65 26.65 25.38
C MET A 966 -2.24 27.87 26.22
N ILE A 967 -1.94 29.00 25.57
CA ILE A 967 -1.64 30.28 26.25
C ILE A 967 -2.87 30.79 27.01
N ASP A 968 -4.05 30.75 26.40
CA ASP A 968 -5.30 31.16 27.08
C ASP A 968 -5.55 30.32 28.33
N ARG A 969 -5.39 28.98 28.24
CA ARG A 969 -5.51 28.08 29.40
C ARG A 969 -4.47 28.37 30.47
N TYR A 970 -3.21 28.56 30.08
CA TYR A 970 -2.13 28.85 30.99
C TYR A 970 -2.40 30.12 31.79
N ILE A 971 -2.80 31.21 31.13
CA ILE A 971 -3.10 32.48 31.80
C ILE A 971 -4.33 32.37 32.70
N ARG A 972 -5.33 31.57 32.30
CA ARG A 972 -6.55 31.32 33.11
C ARG A 972 -6.34 30.32 34.25
N GLY A 973 -5.19 29.67 34.37
CA GLY A 973 -4.93 28.62 35.36
C GLY A 973 -5.70 27.31 35.09
N GLU A 974 -6.13 27.09 33.85
CA GLU A 974 -6.81 25.86 33.43
C GLU A 974 -5.82 24.74 33.10
N THR A 975 -6.27 23.48 33.19
CA THR A 975 -5.44 22.32 32.82
C THR A 975 -5.07 22.37 31.33
N LEU A 976 -3.76 22.38 31.04
CA LEU A 976 -3.25 22.44 29.66
C LEU A 976 -3.65 21.19 28.85
N LYS A 977 -3.53 20.00 29.45
CA LYS A 977 -3.90 18.71 28.83
C LYS A 977 -5.38 18.41 29.07
N GLN A 978 -6.14 18.26 27.98
CA GLN A 978 -7.51 17.76 28.03
C GLN A 978 -7.61 16.40 27.35
N LYS A 979 -8.61 15.60 27.73
CA LYS A 979 -8.96 14.39 26.98
C LYS A 979 -9.33 14.78 25.56
N ALA A 980 -8.72 14.11 24.58
CA ALA A 980 -9.11 14.27 23.19
C ALA A 980 -10.54 13.78 22.99
N GLY A 981 -11.27 14.45 22.10
CA GLY A 981 -12.58 14.02 21.62
C GLY A 981 -12.54 13.92 20.10
N PRO A 982 -13.34 13.02 19.49
CA PRO A 982 -13.42 12.94 18.04
C PRO A 982 -14.01 14.24 17.47
N ILE A 983 -13.50 14.66 16.31
CA ILE A 983 -14.00 15.82 15.58
C ILE A 983 -14.93 15.30 14.48
N LEU A 984 -16.22 15.24 14.79
CA LEU A 984 -17.24 14.78 13.83
C LEU A 984 -17.88 15.97 13.12
N PRO A 985 -18.34 15.81 11.86
CA PRO A 985 -19.18 16.79 11.18
C PRO A 985 -20.39 17.18 12.05
N GLN A 986 -20.60 18.49 12.25
CA GLN A 986 -21.69 19.02 13.09
C GLN A 986 -22.75 19.79 12.30
N PHE A 987 -22.53 20.05 11.01
CA PHE A 987 -23.43 20.84 10.18
C PHE A 987 -24.00 19.97 9.06
N TYR A 988 -25.31 20.03 8.88
CA TYR A 988 -25.97 19.40 7.74
C TYR A 988 -26.08 20.38 6.57
N VAL A 989 -25.61 19.97 5.39
CA VAL A 989 -25.84 20.69 4.12
C VAL A 989 -26.63 19.75 3.21
N ALA A 990 -27.87 20.11 2.89
CA ALA A 990 -28.72 19.25 2.07
C ALA A 990 -28.10 18.99 0.67
N PRO A 991 -28.04 17.73 0.20
CA PRO A 991 -27.61 17.41 -1.16
C PRO A 991 -28.41 18.19 -2.22
N SER A 992 -27.77 18.53 -3.34
CA SER A 992 -28.46 19.23 -4.43
C SER A 992 -29.45 18.30 -5.12
N MET A 993 -30.70 18.74 -5.28
CA MET A 993 -31.74 18.01 -6.03
C MET A 993 -31.64 18.35 -7.51
N THR A 994 -30.58 17.93 -8.20
CA THR A 994 -30.50 18.06 -9.66
C THR A 994 -31.03 16.80 -10.33
N GLY A 995 -31.88 16.97 -11.35
CA GLY A 995 -32.41 15.86 -12.14
C GLY A 995 -31.30 15.04 -12.81
N ASP A 996 -31.60 13.77 -13.08
CA ASP A 996 -30.73 12.68 -13.54
C ASP A 996 -30.01 12.90 -14.90
N GLU A 997 -30.00 14.12 -15.44
CA GLU A 997 -29.63 14.40 -16.84
C GLU A 997 -28.15 14.75 -17.09
N SER A 998 -27.32 14.88 -16.06
CA SER A 998 -25.87 15.00 -16.24
C SER A 998 -25.11 14.14 -15.23
N MET A 999 -24.71 12.94 -15.65
CA MET A 999 -23.74 12.14 -14.90
C MET A 999 -22.50 13.01 -14.62
N PRO A 1000 -22.04 13.13 -13.36
CA PRO A 1000 -20.83 13.89 -13.06
C PRO A 1000 -19.64 13.32 -13.84
N SER A 1001 -18.74 14.20 -14.31
CA SER A 1001 -17.47 13.77 -14.90
C SER A 1001 -16.78 12.79 -13.96
N VAL A 1002 -16.34 11.65 -14.49
CA VAL A 1002 -15.62 10.64 -13.70
C VAL A 1002 -14.23 11.17 -13.32
N ASN A 1003 -13.64 11.97 -14.20
CA ASN A 1003 -12.27 12.45 -14.09
C ASN A 1003 -12.18 13.72 -13.26
N ARG A 1004 -11.09 13.82 -12.49
CA ARG A 1004 -10.71 15.03 -11.76
C ARG A 1004 -10.48 16.21 -12.71
N VAL A 1005 -10.98 17.38 -12.33
CA VAL A 1005 -10.70 18.62 -13.05
C VAL A 1005 -9.26 19.06 -12.80
N GLU A 1006 -8.48 19.22 -13.88
CA GLU A 1006 -7.11 19.74 -13.81
C GLU A 1006 -7.09 21.27 -13.75
N LEU A 1007 -6.21 21.82 -12.92
CA LEU A 1007 -5.97 23.27 -12.85
C LEU A 1007 -5.27 23.75 -14.11
N GLN A 1008 -5.84 24.75 -14.77
CA GLN A 1008 -5.22 25.38 -15.92
C GLN A 1008 -4.01 26.21 -15.50
N ARG A 1009 -2.91 26.03 -16.25
CA ARG A 1009 -1.64 26.75 -16.08
C ARG A 1009 -1.31 27.57 -17.31
N ALA A 1010 -0.67 28.72 -17.10
CA ALA A 1010 -0.14 29.51 -18.18
C ALA A 1010 0.91 28.71 -18.99
N PRO A 1011 1.00 28.90 -20.32
CA PRO A 1011 1.99 28.23 -21.16
C PRO A 1011 3.42 28.43 -20.65
N ALA A 1012 4.25 27.40 -20.74
CA ALA A 1012 5.62 27.44 -20.20
C ALA A 1012 6.43 28.64 -20.73
N GLU A 1013 6.32 28.95 -22.03
CA GLU A 1013 6.99 30.10 -22.66
C GLU A 1013 6.59 31.45 -22.06
N TRP A 1014 5.34 31.58 -21.59
CA TRP A 1014 4.88 32.76 -20.89
C TRP A 1014 5.41 32.79 -19.44
N ARG A 1015 5.36 31.64 -18.75
CA ARG A 1015 5.83 31.50 -17.36
C ARG A 1015 7.29 31.89 -17.18
N LYS A 1016 8.16 31.59 -18.16
CA LYS A 1016 9.61 31.92 -18.12
C LYS A 1016 9.91 33.42 -18.12
N ARG A 1017 8.99 34.26 -18.60
CA ARG A 1017 9.27 35.67 -18.90
C ARG A 1017 8.85 36.65 -17.80
N ASN A 1018 8.17 36.17 -16.77
CA ASN A 1018 7.64 37.03 -15.71
C ASN A 1018 7.41 36.27 -14.39
N PHE A 1019 7.04 37.03 -13.37
CA PHE A 1019 6.74 36.55 -12.02
C PHE A 1019 5.24 36.63 -11.69
N ALA A 1020 4.37 36.73 -12.71
CA ALA A 1020 2.93 36.71 -12.50
C ALA A 1020 2.47 35.30 -12.13
N GLU A 1021 1.31 35.23 -11.48
CA GLU A 1021 0.74 33.98 -10.99
C GLU A 1021 0.49 32.99 -12.14
N VAL A 1022 0.96 31.75 -11.97
CA VAL A 1022 1.02 30.77 -13.08
C VAL A 1022 -0.22 29.91 -13.25
N GLU A 1023 -1.00 29.75 -12.17
CA GLU A 1023 -2.22 28.95 -12.14
C GLU A 1023 -3.43 29.86 -12.16
N VAL A 1024 -4.53 29.40 -12.76
CA VAL A 1024 -5.81 30.13 -12.84
C VAL A 1024 -6.87 29.41 -11.99
N SER A 1025 -7.78 30.17 -11.38
CA SER A 1025 -8.94 29.60 -10.69
C SER A 1025 -9.82 28.83 -11.68
N LEU A 1026 -10.49 27.77 -11.19
CA LEU A 1026 -11.55 27.07 -11.92
C LEU A 1026 -12.69 28.01 -12.36
N SER A 1027 -13.39 27.65 -13.44
CA SER A 1027 -14.68 28.21 -13.82
C SER A 1027 -15.80 27.77 -12.85
N ILE A 1028 -16.98 28.37 -12.96
CA ILE A 1028 -18.15 27.96 -12.14
C ILE A 1028 -18.58 26.54 -12.51
N GLU A 1029 -18.60 26.21 -13.79
CA GLU A 1029 -18.96 24.90 -14.32
C GLU A 1029 -17.97 23.83 -13.86
N GLU A 1030 -16.68 24.11 -13.99
CA GLU A 1030 -15.58 23.24 -13.54
C GLU A 1030 -15.66 22.97 -12.02
N ALA A 1031 -15.81 24.02 -11.21
CA ALA A 1031 -15.90 23.89 -9.76
C ALA A 1031 -17.15 23.14 -9.31
N THR A 1032 -18.29 23.38 -9.96
CA THR A 1032 -19.55 22.67 -9.68
C THR A 1032 -19.44 21.19 -10.06
N CYS A 1033 -18.84 20.89 -11.21
CA CYS A 1033 -18.62 19.52 -11.68
C CYS A 1033 -17.72 18.74 -10.70
N GLU A 1034 -16.60 19.35 -10.30
CA GLU A 1034 -15.65 18.74 -9.37
C GLU A 1034 -16.28 18.56 -7.96
N ALA A 1035 -17.09 19.51 -7.50
CA ALA A 1035 -17.78 19.40 -6.21
C ALA A 1035 -18.78 18.23 -6.18
N ARG A 1036 -19.50 17.97 -7.29
CA ARG A 1036 -20.46 16.85 -7.42
C ARG A 1036 -19.81 15.47 -7.34
N ARG A 1037 -18.50 15.35 -7.55
CA ARG A 1037 -17.77 14.07 -7.39
C ARG A 1037 -17.62 13.67 -5.92
N CYS A 1038 -17.84 14.59 -4.98
CA CYS A 1038 -17.68 14.35 -3.55
C CYS A 1038 -18.65 13.28 -3.04
N LEU A 1039 -18.13 12.25 -2.37
CA LEU A 1039 -18.92 11.15 -1.81
C LEU A 1039 -19.74 11.53 -0.56
N ARG A 1040 -19.71 12.80 -0.13
CA ARG A 1040 -20.48 13.33 1.02
C ARG A 1040 -20.37 12.46 2.29
N CYS A 1041 -19.13 12.15 2.68
CA CYS A 1041 -18.84 11.33 3.88
C CYS A 1041 -19.36 11.95 5.19
N ASP A 1042 -19.73 13.23 5.17
CA ASP A 1042 -20.37 13.94 6.27
C ASP A 1042 -21.78 13.41 6.60
N LEU A 1043 -22.54 12.95 5.59
CA LEU A 1043 -23.93 12.53 5.74
C LEU A 1043 -24.12 11.29 6.63
N GLU A 1044 -23.07 10.54 6.94
CA GLU A 1044 -23.12 9.44 7.92
C GLU A 1044 -23.32 9.97 9.36
N PHE A 1045 -23.06 11.26 9.61
CA PHE A 1045 -23.02 11.86 10.95
C PHE A 1045 -24.00 13.02 11.16
N THR A 1046 -24.47 13.66 10.08
CA THR A 1046 -25.21 14.94 10.12
C THR A 1046 -26.68 14.81 9.82
#